data_AF-A0A1M5H441-F1
#
_entry.id   AF-A0A1M5H441-F1
#
_cell.length_a   1.000
_cell.length_b   1.000
_cell.length_c   1.000
_cell.angle_alpha   90.00
_cell.angle_beta   90.00
_cell.angle_gamma   90.00
#
_symmetry.space_group_name_H-M   'P 1'
#
loop_
_entity.id
_entity.type
_entity.pdbx_description
1 polymer ?
#
loop_
_entity_poly.entity_id
_entity_poly.type
_entity_poly.pdbx_seq_one_letter_code
_entity_poly.pdbx_strand_id
1 'polypeptide(L)'
;MLESINIKLVASYDDTGIQITGLKKINFIYGANGCGKTTISNFLHNPVEGKFSNCLASWKNEQSLKTLVYNKQFRELNFGNGKMNGVFTLGKATKEEIEVIRLKNEDLKTIKATGILKKETFDKQVIAKQDLEIKFKDDTWVKIYKKHEKDFKDAFVGSQKSESFKNKLLQEYADNKTDVLTIAELKSKSKTILGEAPQNITPISTFIFERINEIEKNLIWGKIIVGKADVNIAKLIQKLNINDWVNQGRDYIQEDTTCPFCQQETITESFKKQLEDYFDETYLGDLATIKSLKEEYILLIDNLINELNTIETNQKEFSKSKLNNDKYSAYLKTLVSQVATNKEFINNKAKEPSRKVELTSLKEQLDLILELITEANIAISAHNNIVTNFTVEKNKLIRSIWRYVIEEYKTDIDTFVKSTDGIQKYIDRLKVEVETKREEHKTLYAEIKTLSKQVTSIQPTIDEINTTLKSYGFHNFEIVPSTENGFYQIQREDGTIAESTLSEGEITFITFLYYLQLAKGGSSEDDVNIERILVIDDPISSLDSNVLFLVSTLIKEIIKEVRADIGNIRQIILLTHNIYFHKEVSFIDNTSRKGEKPNFWILRKNHKHSTIQTYLEKNPIQSSYELLWREIKEWEKNSGITIQNTMRRIIENYFSILGNRRDDFLIGQFTSKEEKEICRSLMSWTNEGSHTMPDDLFIESPDGTITKYLKVFKEIFQHTENAGHYNMMMEISEDIVELEELAQAN
;
A
#
# COMPACT_ATOMS: atom_id res chain seq x y z
N MET A 1 20.27 -10.10 3.56
CA MET A 1 21.16 -10.77 2.59
C MET A 1 20.41 -10.89 1.27
N LEU A 2 21.13 -10.85 0.16
CA LEU A 2 20.58 -10.99 -1.18
C LEU A 2 20.33 -12.47 -1.48
N GLU A 3 19.11 -12.81 -1.92
CA GLU A 3 18.67 -14.18 -2.17
C GLU A 3 18.70 -14.53 -3.67
N SER A 4 18.31 -13.57 -4.51
CA SER A 4 18.36 -13.73 -5.96
C SER A 4 18.57 -12.43 -6.73
N ILE A 5 19.15 -12.55 -7.91
CA ILE A 5 19.38 -11.46 -8.87
C ILE A 5 18.75 -11.86 -10.20
N ASN A 6 17.96 -10.97 -10.79
CA ASN A 6 17.40 -11.12 -12.14
C ASN A 6 17.87 -9.93 -13.00
N ILE A 7 18.47 -10.22 -14.15
CA ILE A 7 18.97 -9.20 -15.08
C ILE A 7 18.41 -9.47 -16.47
N LYS A 8 17.73 -8.47 -17.04
CA LYS A 8 17.05 -8.54 -18.34
C LYS A 8 17.16 -7.22 -19.09
N LEU A 9 17.11 -7.30 -20.42
CA LEU A 9 17.02 -6.15 -21.34
C LEU A 9 18.09 -5.07 -21.11
N VAL A 10 19.33 -5.48 -20.84
CA VAL A 10 20.45 -4.57 -20.62
C VAL A 10 21.77 -5.18 -21.10
N ALA A 11 22.58 -4.39 -21.83
CA ALA A 11 23.88 -4.80 -22.37
C ALA A 11 23.83 -6.13 -23.16
N SER A 12 24.41 -7.21 -22.63
CA SER A 12 24.43 -8.54 -23.26
C SER A 12 23.31 -9.48 -22.76
N TYR A 13 22.37 -8.98 -21.96
CA TYR A 13 21.21 -9.73 -21.46
C TYR A 13 19.96 -9.35 -22.27
N ASP A 14 19.28 -10.34 -22.85
CA ASP A 14 18.04 -10.18 -23.61
C ASP A 14 16.79 -10.18 -22.71
N ASP A 15 15.63 -10.39 -23.32
CA ASP A 15 14.32 -10.49 -22.67
C ASP A 15 14.20 -11.72 -21.75
N THR A 16 14.82 -12.84 -22.13
CA THR A 16 14.94 -14.02 -21.27
C THR A 16 15.83 -13.71 -20.07
N GLY A 17 16.96 -13.05 -20.31
CA GLY A 17 17.94 -12.62 -19.32
C GLY A 17 18.55 -13.76 -18.52
N ILE A 18 19.04 -13.44 -17.32
CA ILE A 18 19.57 -14.42 -16.37
C ILE A 18 18.91 -14.30 -15.01
N GLN A 19 18.83 -15.43 -14.31
CA GLN A 19 18.42 -15.48 -12.92
C GLN A 19 19.47 -16.23 -12.10
N ILE A 20 20.00 -15.56 -11.07
CA ILE A 20 20.91 -16.13 -10.08
C ILE A 20 20.09 -16.34 -8.82
N THR A 21 19.79 -17.59 -8.48
CA THR A 21 19.03 -17.96 -7.29
C THR A 21 19.90 -18.75 -6.30
N GLY A 22 19.49 -18.78 -5.04
CA GLY A 22 20.20 -19.55 -4.01
C GLY A 22 21.56 -18.95 -3.65
N LEU A 23 21.68 -17.61 -3.65
CA LEU A 23 22.89 -16.94 -3.18
C LEU A 23 23.13 -17.25 -1.70
N LYS A 24 24.35 -17.64 -1.36
CA LYS A 24 24.80 -17.92 0.01
C LYS A 24 25.59 -16.74 0.58
N LYS A 25 26.20 -16.91 1.76
CA LYS A 25 27.15 -15.92 2.32
C LYS A 25 28.32 -15.65 1.36
N ILE A 26 28.84 -16.67 0.68
CA ILE A 26 30.00 -16.56 -0.23
C ILE A 26 29.62 -17.11 -1.61
N ASN A 27 29.85 -16.32 -2.65
CA ASN A 27 29.45 -16.63 -4.03
C ASN A 27 30.56 -16.27 -5.01
N PHE A 28 30.92 -17.20 -5.90
CA PHE A 28 31.92 -16.98 -6.95
C PHE A 28 31.28 -17.12 -8.34
N ILE A 29 31.45 -16.10 -9.17
CA ILE A 29 30.95 -16.06 -10.54
C ILE A 29 32.16 -15.93 -11.48
N TYR A 30 32.50 -17.02 -12.15
CA TYR A 30 33.54 -17.00 -13.18
C TYR A 30 32.94 -16.65 -14.54
N GLY A 31 33.62 -15.82 -15.34
CA GLY A 31 33.19 -15.58 -16.72
C GLY A 31 34.22 -14.82 -17.55
N ALA A 32 34.34 -15.17 -18.83
CA ALA A 32 35.29 -14.53 -19.75
C ALA A 32 35.02 -13.02 -19.95
N ASN A 33 35.94 -12.31 -20.58
CA ASN A 33 35.74 -10.89 -20.87
C ASN A 33 34.53 -10.67 -21.79
N GLY A 34 33.74 -9.63 -21.50
CA GLY A 34 32.56 -9.28 -22.30
C GLY A 34 31.31 -10.14 -22.06
N CYS A 35 31.28 -11.04 -21.08
CA CYS A 35 30.11 -11.86 -20.75
C CYS A 35 29.06 -11.20 -19.84
N GLY A 36 29.27 -9.94 -19.42
CA GLY A 36 28.26 -9.18 -18.65
C GLY A 36 28.48 -9.13 -17.12
N LYS A 37 29.67 -9.50 -16.60
CA LYS A 37 30.03 -9.40 -15.17
C LYS A 37 29.86 -7.96 -14.63
N THR A 38 30.41 -6.98 -15.34
CA THR A 38 30.33 -5.56 -14.94
C THR A 38 28.92 -4.99 -14.97
N THR A 39 28.04 -5.56 -15.80
CA THR A 39 26.62 -5.20 -15.75
C THR A 39 25.96 -5.68 -14.45
N ILE A 40 26.31 -6.87 -13.95
CA ILE A 40 25.85 -7.38 -12.64
C ILE A 40 26.35 -6.46 -11.53
N SER A 41 27.65 -6.14 -11.52
CA SER A 41 28.23 -5.29 -10.47
C SER A 41 27.64 -3.87 -10.50
N ASN A 42 27.47 -3.26 -11.67
CA ASN A 42 26.82 -1.95 -11.82
C ASN A 42 25.35 -1.94 -11.39
N PHE A 43 24.60 -2.99 -11.70
CA PHE A 43 23.21 -3.12 -11.23
C PHE A 43 23.14 -3.14 -9.71
N LEU A 44 24.01 -3.91 -9.05
CA LEU A 44 24.04 -3.98 -7.59
C LEU A 44 24.55 -2.69 -6.95
N HIS A 45 25.36 -1.90 -7.66
CA HIS A 45 25.80 -0.58 -7.20
C HIS A 45 24.67 0.45 -7.23
N ASN A 46 23.92 0.52 -8.32
CA ASN A 46 22.82 1.48 -8.50
C ASN A 46 21.62 0.84 -9.21
N PRO A 47 20.75 0.11 -8.49
CA PRO A 47 19.65 -0.64 -9.09
C PRO A 47 18.53 0.25 -9.64
N VAL A 48 18.48 1.54 -9.27
CA VAL A 48 17.43 2.49 -9.69
C VAL A 48 17.75 3.22 -10.99
N GLU A 49 18.93 3.01 -11.57
CA GLU A 49 19.30 3.62 -12.84
C GLU A 49 18.39 3.14 -13.97
N GLY A 50 17.93 4.05 -14.86
CA GLY A 50 16.87 3.74 -15.83
C GLY A 50 17.15 2.55 -16.77
N LYS A 51 18.43 2.26 -17.04
CA LYS A 51 18.87 1.09 -17.84
C LYS A 51 18.64 -0.26 -17.15
N PHE A 52 18.33 -0.27 -15.85
CA PHE A 52 18.07 -1.48 -15.05
C PHE A 52 16.59 -1.66 -14.68
N SER A 53 15.67 -0.95 -15.33
CA SER A 53 14.22 -1.01 -15.07
C SER A 53 13.61 -2.42 -15.14
N ASN A 54 14.22 -3.34 -15.88
CA ASN A 54 13.79 -4.74 -16.02
C ASN A 54 14.59 -5.71 -15.13
N CYS A 55 15.45 -5.21 -14.25
CA CYS A 55 16.27 -6.00 -13.34
C CYS A 55 15.68 -5.98 -11.93
N LEU A 56 15.86 -7.07 -11.17
CA LEU A 56 15.33 -7.20 -9.82
C LEU A 56 16.31 -7.90 -8.88
N ALA A 57 16.44 -7.36 -7.67
CA ALA A 57 17.22 -7.93 -6.58
C ALA A 57 16.27 -8.30 -5.43
N SER A 58 16.20 -9.59 -5.09
CA SER A 58 15.35 -10.09 -4.00
C SER A 58 16.15 -10.25 -2.73
N TRP A 59 15.62 -9.73 -1.63
CA TRP A 59 16.29 -9.70 -0.33
C TRP A 59 15.53 -10.52 0.71
N LYS A 60 16.29 -11.20 1.58
CA LYS A 60 15.72 -11.93 2.70
C LYS A 60 14.87 -11.01 3.59
N ASN A 61 13.62 -11.39 3.83
CA ASN A 61 12.63 -10.63 4.59
C ASN A 61 12.37 -9.22 4.04
N GLU A 62 12.56 -8.98 2.74
CA GLU A 62 12.39 -7.68 2.09
C GLU A 62 13.28 -6.55 2.65
N GLN A 63 14.34 -6.91 3.39
CA GLN A 63 15.28 -5.96 3.97
C GLN A 63 16.55 -5.87 3.12
N SER A 64 16.67 -4.80 2.34
CA SER A 64 17.88 -4.50 1.59
C SER A 64 19.01 -4.12 2.54
N LEU A 65 20.20 -4.66 2.26
CA LEU A 65 21.45 -4.26 2.91
C LEU A 65 22.18 -3.29 1.99
N LYS A 66 23.05 -2.46 2.57
CA LYS A 66 23.93 -1.58 1.78
C LYS A 66 24.84 -2.46 0.90
N THR A 67 24.94 -2.15 -0.39
CA THR A 67 25.85 -2.85 -1.31
C THR A 67 27.09 -2.00 -1.54
N LEU A 68 28.27 -2.55 -1.27
CA LEU A 68 29.54 -1.92 -1.59
C LEU A 68 30.20 -2.66 -2.76
N VAL A 69 30.31 -1.99 -3.90
CA VAL A 69 30.77 -2.59 -5.16
C VAL A 69 32.16 -2.10 -5.52
N TYR A 70 33.09 -3.02 -5.74
CA TYR A 70 34.39 -2.75 -6.35
C TYR A 70 34.35 -3.09 -7.83
N ASN A 71 34.47 -2.09 -8.70
CA ASN A 71 34.58 -2.25 -10.14
C ASN A 71 35.30 -1.04 -10.76
N LYS A 72 35.35 -0.95 -12.10
CA LYS A 72 35.98 0.18 -12.80
C LYS A 72 35.40 1.54 -12.38
N GLN A 73 34.07 1.65 -12.25
CA GLN A 73 33.40 2.88 -11.84
C GLN A 73 33.79 3.30 -10.42
N PHE A 74 33.94 2.36 -9.49
CA PHE A 74 34.43 2.64 -8.14
C PHE A 74 35.83 3.27 -8.15
N ARG A 75 36.74 2.75 -8.98
CA ARG A 75 38.10 3.30 -9.12
C ARG A 75 38.08 4.72 -9.66
N GLU A 76 37.32 4.95 -10.73
CA GLU A 76 37.17 6.28 -11.35
C GLU A 76 36.56 7.30 -10.36
N LEU A 77 35.54 6.91 -9.59
CA LEU A 77 34.89 7.81 -8.64
C LEU A 77 35.78 8.18 -7.44
N ASN A 78 36.59 7.24 -6.93
CA ASN A 78 37.40 7.46 -5.73
C ASN A 78 38.85 7.88 -6.02
N PHE A 79 39.26 7.89 -7.29
CA PHE A 79 40.63 8.19 -7.69
C PHE A 79 40.74 9.11 -8.92
N GLY A 80 39.68 9.30 -9.71
CA GLY A 80 39.74 10.00 -11.00
C GLY A 80 40.10 11.49 -10.94
N ASN A 81 40.13 12.10 -9.75
CA ASN A 81 40.53 13.48 -9.52
C ASN A 81 41.75 13.60 -8.56
N GLY A 82 42.51 12.51 -8.34
CA GLY A 82 43.72 12.51 -7.51
C GLY A 82 43.51 12.64 -6.00
N LYS A 83 42.26 12.73 -5.56
CA LYS A 83 41.85 12.86 -4.16
C LYS A 83 40.99 11.68 -3.74
N MET A 84 41.31 11.10 -2.59
CA MET A 84 40.49 10.09 -1.90
C MET A 84 39.76 10.70 -0.73
N ASN A 85 38.52 10.29 -0.51
CA ASN A 85 37.79 10.64 0.70
C ASN A 85 38.38 9.92 1.91
N GLY A 86 38.32 10.55 3.08
CA GLY A 86 38.64 9.89 4.32
C GLY A 86 37.68 8.73 4.63
N VAL A 87 38.25 7.60 5.06
CA VAL A 87 37.46 6.44 5.51
C VAL A 87 37.46 6.38 7.02
N PHE A 88 36.28 6.48 7.61
CA PHE A 88 36.09 6.39 9.05
C PHE A 88 36.12 4.91 9.47
N THR A 89 37.06 4.56 10.34
CA THR A 89 37.15 3.23 10.95
C THR A 89 37.21 3.37 12.47
N LEU A 90 36.97 2.28 13.21
CA LEU A 90 37.07 2.24 14.67
C LEU A 90 38.53 2.24 15.17
N GLY A 91 39.51 2.66 14.36
CA GLY A 91 40.94 2.46 14.64
C GLY A 91 41.52 3.25 15.83
N LYS A 92 40.75 4.15 16.47
CA LYS A 92 41.13 4.77 17.76
C LYS A 92 40.53 4.05 18.98
N ALA A 93 39.63 3.10 18.77
CA ALA A 93 38.95 2.39 19.85
C ALA A 93 39.90 1.43 20.57
N THR A 94 39.80 1.40 21.89
CA THR A 94 40.36 0.33 22.72
C THR A 94 39.67 -1.00 22.44
N LYS A 95 40.33 -2.13 22.78
CA LYS A 95 39.72 -3.46 22.61
C LYS A 95 38.41 -3.56 23.39
N GLU A 96 38.35 -2.93 24.55
CA GLU A 96 37.18 -2.85 25.43
C GLU A 96 36.02 -2.09 24.77
N GLU A 97 36.27 -0.95 24.13
CA GLU A 97 35.24 -0.16 23.43
C GLU A 97 34.66 -0.89 22.22
N ILE A 98 35.51 -1.57 21.44
CA ILE A 98 35.08 -2.40 20.30
C ILE A 98 34.17 -3.53 20.81
N GLU A 99 34.54 -4.17 21.91
CA GLU A 99 33.78 -5.27 22.50
C GLU A 99 32.41 -4.81 23.04
N VAL A 100 32.34 -3.62 23.67
CA VAL A 100 31.07 -3.02 24.11
C VAL A 100 30.13 -2.76 22.94
N ILE A 101 30.65 -2.19 21.85
CA ILE A 101 29.87 -1.96 20.62
C ILE A 101 29.41 -3.30 20.01
N ARG A 102 30.26 -4.32 20.02
CA ARG A 102 29.94 -5.67 19.53
C ARG A 102 28.77 -6.28 20.31
N LEU A 103 28.85 -6.31 21.63
CA LEU A 103 27.81 -6.86 22.51
C LEU A 103 26.47 -6.13 22.34
N LYS A 104 26.49 -4.80 22.30
CA LYS A 104 25.26 -4.01 22.06
C LYS A 104 24.63 -4.30 20.69
N ASN A 105 25.42 -4.55 19.65
CA ASN A 105 24.91 -4.95 18.34
C ASN A 105 24.28 -6.36 18.38
N GLU A 106 24.80 -7.28 19.19
CA GLU A 106 24.19 -8.60 19.41
C GLU A 106 22.84 -8.49 20.15
N ASP A 107 22.76 -7.64 21.17
CA ASP A 107 21.51 -7.32 21.87
C ASP A 107 20.49 -6.70 20.92
N LEU A 108 20.92 -5.76 20.06
CA LEU A 108 20.06 -5.12 19.06
C LEU A 108 19.47 -6.14 18.08
N LYS A 109 20.26 -7.12 17.62
CA LYS A 109 19.78 -8.22 16.77
C LYS A 109 18.73 -9.06 17.51
N THR A 110 18.95 -9.36 18.79
CA THR A 110 18.04 -10.13 19.62
C THR A 110 16.71 -9.40 19.82
N ILE A 111 16.76 -8.10 20.10
CA ILE A 111 15.56 -7.24 20.22
C ILE A 111 14.79 -7.22 18.90
N LYS A 112 15.49 -7.04 17.76
CA LYS A 112 14.88 -7.03 16.43
C LYS A 112 14.19 -8.35 16.10
N ALA A 113 14.86 -9.49 16.30
CA ALA A 113 14.29 -10.81 16.05
C ALA A 113 13.04 -11.07 16.92
N THR A 114 13.11 -10.72 18.19
CA THR A 114 11.98 -10.85 19.12
C THR A 114 10.82 -9.95 18.71
N GLY A 115 11.09 -8.70 18.30
CA GLY A 115 10.08 -7.76 17.81
C GLY A 115 9.34 -8.27 16.57
N ILE A 116 10.06 -8.88 15.62
CA ILE A 116 9.48 -9.48 14.41
C ILE A 116 8.53 -10.62 14.77
N LEU A 117 8.96 -11.58 15.62
CA LEU A 117 8.12 -12.70 16.04
C LEU A 117 6.83 -12.25 16.75
N LYS A 118 6.93 -11.22 17.59
CA LYS A 118 5.75 -10.62 18.25
C LYS A 118 4.81 -9.95 17.25
N LYS A 119 5.37 -9.26 16.25
CA LYS A 119 4.58 -8.64 15.18
C LYS A 119 3.85 -9.68 14.31
N GLU A 120 4.53 -10.76 13.93
CA GLU A 120 3.90 -11.89 13.22
C GLU A 120 2.77 -12.52 14.04
N THR A 121 2.97 -12.68 15.36
CA THR A 121 1.95 -13.20 16.27
C THR A 121 0.75 -12.25 16.36
N PHE A 122 1.01 -10.94 16.46
CA PHE A 122 -0.04 -9.91 16.43
C PHE A 122 -0.87 -9.99 15.15
N ASP A 123 -0.22 -10.05 13.98
CA ASP A 123 -0.91 -10.10 12.69
C ASP A 123 -1.76 -11.37 12.54
N LYS A 124 -1.26 -12.53 13.00
CA LYS A 124 -2.03 -13.78 13.04
C LYS A 124 -3.29 -13.65 13.90
N GLN A 125 -3.23 -12.97 15.04
CA GLN A 125 -4.39 -12.80 15.93
C GLN A 125 -5.41 -11.82 15.36
N VAL A 126 -4.97 -10.77 14.66
CA VAL A 126 -5.87 -9.85 13.95
C VAL A 126 -6.66 -10.60 12.87
N ILE A 127 -5.98 -11.44 12.08
CA ILE A 127 -6.64 -12.29 11.07
C ILE A 127 -7.62 -13.27 11.75
N ALA A 128 -7.20 -13.96 12.81
CA ALA A 128 -8.06 -14.90 13.55
C ALA A 128 -9.33 -14.22 14.08
N LYS A 129 -9.25 -12.96 14.54
CA LYS A 129 -10.42 -12.18 14.95
C LYS A 129 -11.37 -11.92 13.78
N GLN A 130 -10.84 -11.51 12.63
CA GLN A 130 -11.63 -11.25 11.43
C GLN A 130 -12.33 -12.53 10.95
N ASP A 131 -11.63 -13.66 10.93
CA ASP A 131 -12.20 -14.95 10.56
C ASP A 131 -13.34 -15.37 11.50
N LEU A 132 -13.17 -15.14 12.81
CA LEU A 132 -14.22 -15.40 13.80
C LEU A 132 -15.45 -14.51 13.56
N GLU A 133 -15.27 -13.22 13.28
CA GLU A 133 -16.35 -12.29 12.96
C GLU A 133 -17.09 -12.67 11.67
N ILE A 134 -16.36 -13.08 10.63
CA ILE A 134 -16.96 -13.56 9.36
C ILE A 134 -17.77 -14.83 9.61
N LYS A 135 -17.20 -15.80 10.33
CA LYS A 135 -17.90 -17.05 10.67
C LYS A 135 -19.18 -16.78 11.45
N PHE A 136 -19.13 -15.94 12.47
CA PHE A 136 -20.30 -15.58 13.27
C PHE A 136 -21.36 -14.84 12.45
N LYS A 137 -20.96 -13.93 11.57
CA LYS A 137 -21.86 -13.24 10.63
C LYS A 137 -22.60 -14.25 9.74
N ASP A 138 -21.90 -15.22 9.18
CA ASP A 138 -22.50 -16.21 8.28
C ASP A 138 -23.39 -17.19 9.05
N ASP A 139 -22.94 -17.63 10.23
CA ASP A 139 -23.72 -18.48 11.14
C ASP A 139 -25.03 -17.80 11.58
N THR A 140 -24.97 -16.53 12.02
CA THR A 140 -26.17 -15.78 12.43
C THR A 140 -27.13 -15.58 11.25
N TRP A 141 -26.62 -15.32 10.05
CA TRP A 141 -27.46 -15.18 8.87
C TRP A 141 -28.21 -16.47 8.51
N VAL A 142 -27.51 -17.62 8.50
CA VAL A 142 -28.07 -18.91 8.09
C VAL A 142 -28.92 -19.53 9.20
N LYS A 143 -28.40 -19.58 10.43
CA LYS A 143 -29.05 -20.30 11.54
C LYS A 143 -30.18 -19.48 12.16
N ILE A 144 -30.11 -18.15 12.14
CA ILE A 144 -31.04 -17.28 12.83
C ILE A 144 -31.97 -16.57 11.86
N TYR A 145 -31.44 -15.69 11.00
CA TYR A 145 -32.27 -14.89 10.10
C TYR A 145 -33.09 -15.78 9.15
N LYS A 146 -32.46 -16.72 8.43
CA LYS A 146 -33.17 -17.60 7.47
C LYS A 146 -34.19 -18.54 8.11
N LYS A 147 -33.99 -18.93 9.37
CA LYS A 147 -34.95 -19.75 10.12
C LYS A 147 -36.23 -18.98 10.43
N HIS A 148 -36.11 -17.70 10.78
CA HIS A 148 -37.21 -16.86 11.26
C HIS A 148 -37.77 -15.90 10.20
N GLU A 149 -37.14 -15.80 9.03
CA GLU A 149 -37.52 -14.91 7.92
C GLU A 149 -38.98 -15.08 7.51
N LYS A 150 -39.52 -16.31 7.50
CA LYS A 150 -40.92 -16.55 7.10
C LYS A 150 -41.95 -15.95 8.05
N ASP A 151 -41.65 -15.93 9.35
CA ASP A 151 -42.59 -15.54 10.39
C ASP A 151 -42.41 -14.07 10.82
N PHE A 152 -41.17 -13.55 10.75
CA PHE A 152 -40.81 -12.26 11.36
C PHE A 152 -40.08 -11.29 10.42
N LYS A 153 -40.19 -11.47 9.09
CA LYS A 153 -39.51 -10.63 8.09
C LYS A 153 -39.62 -9.12 8.37
N ASP A 154 -40.82 -8.67 8.76
CA ASP A 154 -41.14 -7.26 8.98
C ASP A 154 -40.51 -6.72 10.28
N ALA A 155 -40.19 -7.58 11.23
CA ALA A 155 -39.46 -7.21 12.45
C ALA A 155 -37.95 -7.03 12.20
N PHE A 156 -37.44 -7.57 11.09
CA PHE A 156 -36.03 -7.47 10.70
C PHE A 156 -35.75 -6.39 9.65
N VAL A 157 -36.75 -5.59 9.28
CA VAL A 157 -36.58 -4.45 8.36
C VAL A 157 -35.51 -3.49 8.88
N GLY A 158 -34.55 -3.13 8.02
CA GLY A 158 -33.33 -2.39 8.39
C GLY A 158 -32.12 -3.29 8.72
N SER A 159 -32.36 -4.58 8.99
CA SER A 159 -31.35 -5.59 9.33
C SER A 159 -31.36 -6.80 8.37
N GLN A 160 -31.77 -6.58 7.11
CA GLN A 160 -31.92 -7.63 6.08
C GLN A 160 -30.65 -7.90 5.27
N LYS A 161 -29.48 -7.58 5.82
CA LYS A 161 -28.17 -7.99 5.28
C LYS A 161 -27.40 -8.66 6.40
N SER A 162 -26.54 -9.62 6.07
CA SER A 162 -25.81 -10.42 7.07
C SER A 162 -25.06 -9.56 8.09
N GLU A 163 -24.39 -8.50 7.62
CA GLU A 163 -23.65 -7.58 8.50
C GLU A 163 -24.58 -6.74 9.40
N SER A 164 -25.65 -6.16 8.85
CA SER A 164 -26.59 -5.35 9.64
C SER A 164 -27.45 -6.20 10.58
N PHE A 165 -27.69 -7.47 10.25
CA PHE A 165 -28.33 -8.44 11.14
C PHE A 165 -27.44 -8.77 12.34
N LYS A 166 -26.19 -9.16 12.11
CA LYS A 166 -25.20 -9.43 13.17
C LYS A 166 -25.09 -8.24 14.13
N ASN A 167 -24.92 -7.03 13.60
CA ASN A 167 -24.75 -5.84 14.43
C ASN A 167 -25.99 -5.53 15.26
N LYS A 168 -27.19 -5.65 14.67
CA LYS A 168 -28.44 -5.45 15.39
C LYS A 168 -28.67 -6.53 16.45
N LEU A 169 -28.34 -7.79 16.16
CA LEU A 169 -28.42 -8.90 17.10
C LEU A 169 -27.54 -8.66 18.33
N LEU A 170 -26.29 -8.23 18.12
CA LEU A 170 -25.35 -7.92 19.21
C LEU A 170 -25.80 -6.69 20.01
N GLN A 171 -26.34 -5.67 19.36
CA GLN A 171 -26.92 -4.50 20.04
C GLN A 171 -28.09 -4.90 20.94
N GLU A 172 -29.05 -5.66 20.40
CA GLU A 172 -30.19 -6.14 21.16
C GLU A 172 -29.75 -7.11 22.28
N TYR A 173 -28.72 -7.92 22.07
CA TYR A 173 -28.14 -8.77 23.11
C TYR A 173 -27.62 -7.95 24.31
N ALA A 174 -27.01 -6.80 24.06
CA ALA A 174 -26.52 -5.90 25.12
C ALA A 174 -27.64 -5.12 25.81
N ASP A 175 -28.59 -4.56 25.04
CA ASP A 175 -29.51 -3.52 25.52
C ASP A 175 -30.93 -4.03 25.85
N ASN A 176 -31.32 -5.19 25.32
CA ASN A 176 -32.72 -5.63 25.38
C ASN A 176 -33.04 -6.41 26.66
N LYS A 177 -33.80 -5.77 27.55
CA LYS A 177 -34.25 -6.29 28.85
C LYS A 177 -35.73 -6.70 28.87
N THR A 178 -36.40 -6.81 27.73
CA THR A 178 -37.82 -7.22 27.72
C THR A 178 -37.97 -8.68 28.13
N ASP A 179 -39.13 -9.02 28.69
CA ASP A 179 -39.48 -10.41 29.01
C ASP A 179 -39.51 -11.29 27.76
N VAL A 180 -39.14 -12.56 27.93
CA VAL A 180 -39.13 -13.55 26.85
C VAL A 180 -40.55 -14.07 26.65
N LEU A 181 -41.10 -13.85 25.46
CA LEU A 181 -42.39 -14.39 25.04
C LEU A 181 -42.20 -15.71 24.29
N THR A 182 -43.25 -16.54 24.25
CA THR A 182 -43.21 -17.79 23.48
C THR A 182 -43.33 -17.52 21.97
N ILE A 183 -42.76 -18.41 21.15
CA ILE A 183 -42.87 -18.29 19.68
C ILE A 183 -44.34 -18.32 19.19
N ALA A 184 -45.22 -19.05 19.89
CA ALA A 184 -46.64 -19.11 19.54
C ALA A 184 -47.34 -17.75 19.75
N GLU A 185 -47.08 -17.09 20.88
CA GLU A 185 -47.60 -15.74 21.16
C GLU A 185 -47.05 -14.71 20.18
N LEU A 186 -45.76 -14.78 19.86
CA LEU A 186 -45.11 -13.87 18.91
C LEU A 186 -45.69 -14.04 17.49
N LYS A 187 -45.87 -15.27 17.01
CA LYS A 187 -46.49 -15.55 15.71
C LYS A 187 -47.94 -15.07 15.65
N SER A 188 -48.70 -15.25 16.73
CA SER A 188 -50.09 -14.76 16.81
C SER A 188 -50.14 -13.23 16.72
N LYS A 189 -49.34 -12.52 17.53
CA LYS A 189 -49.25 -11.05 17.51
C LYS A 189 -48.67 -10.50 16.20
N SER A 190 -47.77 -11.23 15.55
CA SER A 190 -47.17 -10.83 14.27
C SER A 190 -48.19 -10.79 13.13
N LYS A 191 -49.12 -11.77 13.08
CA LYS A 191 -50.18 -11.80 12.06
C LYS A 191 -51.15 -10.62 12.15
N THR A 192 -51.30 -10.00 13.32
CA THR A 192 -52.24 -8.89 13.54
C THR A 192 -51.55 -7.52 13.51
N ILE A 193 -50.30 -7.40 13.96
CA ILE A 193 -49.61 -6.11 14.16
C ILE A 193 -48.57 -5.79 13.07
N LEU A 194 -48.03 -6.78 12.35
CA LEU A 194 -46.99 -6.55 11.34
C LEU A 194 -47.53 -6.23 9.92
N GLY A 195 -48.83 -5.94 9.77
CA GLY A 195 -49.44 -5.52 8.51
C GLY A 195 -49.11 -4.08 8.06
N GLU A 196 -49.84 -3.57 7.05
CA GLU A 196 -49.69 -2.18 6.57
C GLU A 196 -49.97 -1.18 7.68
N ALA A 197 -48.96 -0.36 8.00
CA ALA A 197 -49.08 0.63 9.04
C ALA A 197 -49.98 1.78 8.57
N PRO A 198 -50.99 2.18 9.37
CA PRO A 198 -51.70 3.42 9.10
C PRO A 198 -50.71 4.59 9.21
N GLN A 199 -50.83 5.57 8.31
CA GLN A 199 -49.98 6.76 8.32
C GLN A 199 -50.68 7.91 9.04
N ASN A 200 -49.89 8.77 9.67
CA ASN A 200 -50.40 10.02 10.25
C ASN A 200 -50.92 10.94 9.14
N ILE A 201 -52.04 11.58 9.41
CA ILE A 201 -52.65 12.59 8.55
C ILE A 201 -52.36 13.96 9.16
N THR A 202 -51.87 14.91 8.35
CA THR A 202 -51.60 16.28 8.80
C THR A 202 -52.93 17.01 9.05
N PRO A 203 -53.09 17.74 10.18
CA PRO A 203 -54.26 18.58 10.41
C PRO A 203 -54.44 19.65 9.33
N ILE A 204 -55.68 19.99 9.03
CA ILE A 204 -56.05 21.06 8.10
C ILE A 204 -55.94 22.39 8.85
N SER A 205 -55.27 23.39 8.25
CA SER A 205 -55.13 24.73 8.83
C SER A 205 -56.49 25.40 9.05
N THR A 206 -56.66 26.03 10.22
CA THR A 206 -57.82 26.87 10.55
C THR A 206 -57.55 28.33 10.17
N PHE A 207 -58.60 29.15 10.08
CA PHE A 207 -58.53 30.56 9.73
C PHE A 207 -59.34 31.45 10.71
N ILE A 208 -59.10 32.76 10.65
CA ILE A 208 -59.66 33.80 11.52
C ILE A 208 -60.30 34.86 10.61
N PHE A 209 -61.49 35.36 10.93
CA PHE A 209 -62.24 36.25 10.03
C PHE A 209 -63.04 37.36 10.75
N GLU A 210 -62.78 37.58 12.03
CA GLU A 210 -63.44 38.56 12.88
C GLU A 210 -63.30 39.97 12.31
N ARG A 211 -62.11 40.31 11.79
CA ARG A 211 -61.85 41.62 11.19
C ARG A 211 -62.69 41.88 9.93
N ILE A 212 -62.93 40.85 9.11
CA ILE A 212 -63.79 40.97 7.92
C ILE A 212 -65.22 41.34 8.35
N ASN A 213 -65.74 40.66 9.38
CA ASN A 213 -67.07 40.92 9.94
C ASN A 213 -67.18 42.32 10.58
N GLU A 214 -66.12 42.80 11.24
CA GLU A 214 -66.07 44.19 11.75
C GLU A 214 -66.16 45.22 10.62
N ILE A 215 -65.44 44.98 9.51
CA ILE A 215 -65.48 45.88 8.35
C ILE A 215 -66.87 45.86 7.71
N GLU A 216 -67.48 44.69 7.52
CA GLU A 216 -68.83 44.54 6.95
C GLU A 216 -69.89 45.34 7.72
N LYS A 217 -69.77 45.39 9.05
CA LYS A 217 -70.71 46.07 9.95
C LYS A 217 -70.44 47.55 10.14
N ASN A 218 -69.39 48.10 9.52
CA ASN A 218 -69.05 49.50 9.70
C ASN A 218 -70.17 50.41 9.17
N LEU A 219 -70.60 51.39 9.99
CA LEU A 219 -71.70 52.29 9.65
C LEU A 219 -71.41 53.17 8.43
N ILE A 220 -70.14 53.30 8.01
CA ILE A 220 -69.72 54.11 6.85
C ILE A 220 -70.39 53.65 5.54
N TRP A 221 -70.69 52.35 5.40
CA TRP A 221 -71.32 51.80 4.19
C TRP A 221 -72.75 52.35 4.01
N GLY A 222 -73.50 52.51 5.10
CA GLY A 222 -74.86 53.06 5.11
C GLY A 222 -74.97 54.57 5.26
N LYS A 223 -73.87 55.28 5.57
CA LYS A 223 -73.83 56.74 5.75
C LYS A 223 -73.97 57.44 4.39
N ILE A 224 -74.88 58.40 4.24
CA ILE A 224 -74.88 59.30 3.07
C ILE A 224 -73.79 60.36 3.28
N ILE A 225 -72.79 60.39 2.41
CA ILE A 225 -71.67 61.33 2.52
C ILE A 225 -71.83 62.40 1.44
N VAL A 226 -72.22 63.59 1.87
CA VAL A 226 -72.43 64.77 1.02
C VAL A 226 -71.75 65.99 1.63
N GLY A 227 -71.46 66.99 0.80
CA GLY A 227 -70.85 68.22 1.27
C GLY A 227 -71.73 69.06 2.22
N LYS A 228 -71.09 70.00 2.91
CA LYS A 228 -71.63 70.85 3.96
C LYS A 228 -72.85 71.66 3.50
N ALA A 229 -73.95 71.57 4.22
CA ALA A 229 -75.25 72.12 3.79
C ALA A 229 -75.39 73.65 3.94
N ASP A 230 -74.51 74.31 4.70
CA ASP A 230 -74.58 75.73 5.05
C ASP A 230 -73.80 76.65 4.08
N VAL A 231 -73.26 76.09 2.99
CA VAL A 231 -72.54 76.84 1.95
C VAL A 231 -73.49 77.24 0.83
N ASN A 232 -73.33 78.43 0.25
CA ASN A 232 -74.23 78.95 -0.79
C ASN A 232 -74.38 78.02 -2.01
N ILE A 233 -73.30 77.33 -2.41
CA ILE A 233 -73.30 76.39 -3.54
C ILE A 233 -74.12 75.11 -3.25
N ALA A 234 -74.32 74.75 -1.98
CA ALA A 234 -74.92 73.49 -1.56
C ALA A 234 -76.36 73.29 -2.08
N LYS A 235 -77.16 74.36 -2.12
CA LYS A 235 -78.59 74.30 -2.50
C LYS A 235 -78.81 73.67 -3.87
N LEU A 236 -78.00 74.05 -4.85
CA LEU A 236 -78.13 73.55 -6.22
C LEU A 236 -77.60 72.12 -6.34
N ILE A 237 -76.46 71.83 -5.72
CA ILE A 237 -75.82 70.51 -5.73
C ILE A 237 -76.76 69.46 -5.12
N GLN A 238 -77.36 69.77 -3.97
CA GLN A 238 -78.30 68.89 -3.29
C GLN A 238 -79.62 68.73 -4.06
N LYS A 239 -80.16 69.82 -4.62
CA LYS A 239 -81.42 69.77 -5.41
C LYS A 239 -81.29 68.87 -6.63
N LEU A 240 -80.15 68.93 -7.32
CA LEU A 240 -79.89 68.11 -8.51
C LEU A 240 -79.34 66.73 -8.15
N ASN A 241 -79.00 66.49 -6.89
CA ASN A 241 -78.37 65.26 -6.39
C ASN A 241 -77.07 64.90 -7.16
N ILE A 242 -76.24 65.92 -7.41
CA ILE A 242 -75.00 65.80 -8.22
C ILE A 242 -73.72 65.90 -7.37
N ASN A 243 -73.78 65.62 -6.07
CA ASN A 243 -72.64 65.75 -5.15
C ASN A 243 -71.39 65.02 -5.66
N ASP A 244 -71.53 63.76 -6.05
CA ASP A 244 -70.38 62.95 -6.50
C ASP A 244 -69.83 63.43 -7.85
N TRP A 245 -70.70 63.91 -8.74
CA TRP A 245 -70.29 64.52 -10.02
C TRP A 245 -69.54 65.83 -9.80
N VAL A 246 -69.98 66.68 -8.87
CA VAL A 246 -69.28 67.93 -8.53
C VAL A 246 -67.94 67.63 -7.86
N ASN A 247 -67.89 66.63 -6.97
CA ASN A 247 -66.64 66.20 -6.34
C ASN A 247 -65.63 65.68 -7.37
N GLN A 248 -66.07 64.87 -8.35
CA GLN A 248 -65.19 64.45 -9.45
C GLN A 248 -64.81 65.63 -10.35
N GLY A 249 -65.76 66.54 -10.60
CA GLY A 249 -65.59 67.68 -11.47
C GLY A 249 -64.57 68.70 -10.97
N ARG A 250 -64.46 68.88 -9.65
CA ARG A 250 -63.53 69.86 -9.06
C ARG A 250 -62.06 69.52 -9.31
N ASP A 251 -61.73 68.24 -9.49
CA ASP A 251 -60.36 67.80 -9.76
C ASP A 251 -59.85 68.24 -11.14
N TYR A 252 -60.74 68.66 -12.04
CA TYR A 252 -60.39 69.19 -13.36
C TYR A 252 -60.20 70.71 -13.38
N ILE A 253 -60.46 71.40 -12.26
CA ILE A 253 -60.29 72.86 -12.17
C ILE A 253 -58.80 73.20 -12.14
N GLN A 254 -58.37 74.09 -13.03
CA GLN A 254 -56.98 74.58 -13.12
C GLN A 254 -56.79 75.87 -12.30
N GLU A 255 -55.56 76.36 -12.20
CA GLU A 255 -55.24 77.57 -11.42
C GLU A 255 -55.88 78.84 -12.00
N ASP A 256 -56.22 78.85 -13.29
CA ASP A 256 -56.86 79.97 -13.96
C ASP A 256 -58.37 80.13 -13.63
N THR A 257 -59.02 81.11 -14.26
CA THR A 257 -60.44 81.43 -14.05
C THR A 257 -61.38 80.72 -15.03
N THR A 258 -60.84 79.93 -15.96
CA THR A 258 -61.58 79.29 -17.04
C THR A 258 -62.23 78.01 -16.54
N CYS A 259 -63.54 77.86 -16.75
CA CYS A 259 -64.22 76.63 -16.38
C CYS A 259 -63.87 75.49 -17.35
N PRO A 260 -63.39 74.33 -16.86
CA PRO A 260 -63.02 73.20 -17.72
C PRO A 260 -64.21 72.61 -18.49
N PHE A 261 -65.45 72.90 -18.08
CA PHE A 261 -66.66 72.35 -18.69
C PHE A 261 -67.31 73.29 -19.71
N CYS A 262 -67.55 74.56 -19.36
CA CYS A 262 -68.22 75.52 -20.24
C CYS A 262 -67.28 76.46 -20.99
N GLN A 263 -65.98 76.43 -20.69
CA GLN A 263 -64.94 77.24 -21.33
C GLN A 263 -65.13 78.76 -21.15
N GLN A 264 -65.91 79.19 -20.14
CA GLN A 264 -66.11 80.60 -19.77
C GLN A 264 -65.39 80.93 -18.47
N GLU A 265 -65.00 82.19 -18.27
CA GLU A 265 -64.35 82.72 -17.05
C GLU A 265 -65.32 82.77 -15.87
N THR A 266 -65.61 81.62 -15.27
CA THR A 266 -66.62 81.46 -14.21
C THR A 266 -66.04 80.91 -12.90
N ILE A 267 -64.78 80.44 -12.91
CA ILE A 267 -64.09 79.89 -11.74
C ILE A 267 -63.42 81.02 -10.96
N THR A 268 -64.23 81.82 -10.27
CA THR A 268 -63.71 82.89 -9.38
C THR A 268 -63.14 82.31 -8.08
N GLU A 269 -62.27 83.05 -7.39
CA GLU A 269 -61.74 82.66 -6.07
C GLU A 269 -62.86 82.44 -5.03
N SER A 270 -63.95 83.20 -5.11
CA SER A 270 -65.14 82.98 -4.28
C SER A 270 -65.83 81.65 -4.58
N PHE A 271 -65.86 81.21 -5.84
CA PHE A 271 -66.41 79.92 -6.24
C PHE A 271 -65.51 78.76 -5.80
N LYS A 272 -64.19 78.88 -5.96
CA LYS A 272 -63.21 77.89 -5.46
C LYS A 272 -63.37 77.69 -3.95
N LYS A 273 -63.40 78.78 -3.18
CA LYS A 273 -63.63 78.72 -1.72
C LYS A 273 -64.96 78.07 -1.35
N GLN A 274 -66.04 78.37 -2.07
CA GLN A 274 -67.33 77.71 -1.82
C GLN A 274 -67.31 76.21 -2.13
N LEU A 275 -66.54 75.76 -3.13
CA LEU A 275 -66.33 74.33 -3.41
C LEU A 275 -65.48 73.65 -2.32
N GLU A 276 -64.42 74.32 -1.84
CA GLU A 276 -63.60 73.82 -0.72
C GLU A 276 -64.40 73.73 0.57
N ASP A 277 -65.13 74.80 0.94
CA ASP A 277 -65.99 74.83 2.13
C ASP A 277 -67.11 73.79 2.07
N TYR A 278 -67.58 73.45 0.86
CA TYR A 278 -68.59 72.41 0.66
C TYR A 278 -68.02 71.00 0.91
N PHE A 279 -66.77 70.73 0.54
CA PHE A 279 -66.12 69.44 0.77
C PHE A 279 -65.13 69.52 1.93
N ASP A 280 -65.67 69.69 3.14
CA ASP A 280 -64.92 69.92 4.38
C ASP A 280 -64.09 68.72 4.88
N GLU A 281 -63.40 68.91 6.00
CA GLU A 281 -62.59 67.88 6.67
C GLU A 281 -63.40 66.62 7.02
N THR A 282 -64.70 66.77 7.34
CA THR A 282 -65.57 65.63 7.67
C THR A 282 -65.83 64.77 6.43
N TYR A 283 -66.14 65.41 5.29
CA TYR A 283 -66.31 64.74 4.01
C TYR A 283 -65.03 64.01 3.59
N LEU A 284 -63.87 64.70 3.65
CA LEU A 284 -62.58 64.11 3.29
C LEU A 284 -62.20 62.95 4.23
N GLY A 285 -62.47 63.07 5.53
CA GLY A 285 -62.22 62.01 6.52
C GLY A 285 -63.09 60.75 6.29
N ASP A 286 -64.35 60.93 5.91
CA ASP A 286 -65.23 59.82 5.54
C ASP A 286 -64.73 59.11 4.26
N LEU A 287 -64.25 59.85 3.25
CA LEU A 287 -63.66 59.26 2.04
C LEU A 287 -62.38 58.47 2.34
N ALA A 288 -61.51 59.01 3.19
CA ALA A 288 -60.31 58.32 3.64
C ALA A 288 -60.65 57.02 4.38
N THR A 289 -61.71 57.05 5.20
CA THR A 289 -62.22 55.86 5.92
C THR A 289 -62.74 54.79 4.95
N ILE A 290 -63.54 55.17 3.94
CA ILE A 290 -64.01 54.23 2.90
C ILE A 290 -62.83 53.62 2.16
N LYS A 291 -61.85 54.43 1.75
CA LYS A 291 -60.68 53.96 1.02
C LYS A 291 -59.87 52.96 1.84
N SER A 292 -59.58 53.30 3.10
CA SER A 292 -58.83 52.43 4.02
C SER A 292 -59.55 51.10 4.25
N LEU A 293 -60.85 51.13 4.55
CA LEU A 293 -61.61 49.91 4.81
C LEU A 293 -61.81 49.06 3.56
N LYS A 294 -61.94 49.69 2.38
CA LYS A 294 -61.97 48.98 1.09
C LYS A 294 -60.67 48.23 0.84
N GLU A 295 -59.53 48.91 0.97
CA GLU A 295 -58.21 48.30 0.73
C GLU A 295 -57.96 47.15 1.70
N GLU A 296 -58.29 47.36 2.98
CA GLU A 296 -58.17 46.33 4.03
C GLU A 296 -59.09 45.13 3.76
N TYR A 297 -60.37 45.36 3.45
CA TYR A 297 -61.33 44.29 3.17
C TYR A 297 -60.93 43.44 1.98
N ILE A 298 -60.53 44.07 0.86
CA ILE A 298 -60.12 43.36 -0.36
C ILE A 298 -58.90 42.49 -0.08
N LEU A 299 -57.89 43.04 0.63
CA LEU A 299 -56.69 42.30 0.98
C LEU A 299 -57.01 41.07 1.85
N LEU A 300 -57.80 41.26 2.91
CA LEU A 300 -58.16 40.20 3.84
C LEU A 300 -58.95 39.09 3.15
N ILE A 301 -59.96 39.45 2.34
CA ILE A 301 -60.84 38.46 1.71
C ILE A 301 -60.14 37.71 0.57
N ASP A 302 -59.27 38.37 -0.19
CA ASP A 302 -58.51 37.69 -1.26
C ASP A 302 -57.52 36.68 -0.70
N ASN A 303 -56.83 37.02 0.38
CA ASN A 303 -55.96 36.08 1.08
C ASN A 303 -56.76 34.88 1.61
N LEU A 304 -57.89 35.13 2.27
CA LEU A 304 -58.74 34.08 2.81
C LEU A 304 -59.29 33.15 1.72
N ILE A 305 -59.81 33.69 0.62
CA ILE A 305 -60.32 32.89 -0.50
C ILE A 305 -59.19 32.03 -1.12
N ASN A 306 -57.99 32.58 -1.26
CA ASN A 306 -56.85 31.81 -1.76
C ASN A 306 -56.46 30.65 -0.83
N GLU A 307 -56.45 30.88 0.48
CA GLU A 307 -56.22 29.83 1.47
C GLU A 307 -57.29 28.73 1.40
N LEU A 308 -58.57 29.10 1.33
CA LEU A 308 -59.68 28.16 1.27
C LEU A 308 -59.68 27.33 -0.02
N ASN A 309 -59.34 27.92 -1.18
CA ASN A 309 -59.17 27.20 -2.45
C ASN A 309 -57.97 26.25 -2.43
N THR A 310 -56.89 26.63 -1.75
CA THR A 310 -55.71 25.77 -1.57
C THR A 310 -56.07 24.55 -0.73
N ILE A 311 -56.83 24.75 0.36
CA ILE A 311 -57.37 23.65 1.17
C ILE A 311 -58.24 22.73 0.31
N GLU A 312 -59.16 23.28 -0.49
CA GLU A 312 -60.04 22.49 -1.37
C GLU A 312 -59.25 21.57 -2.31
N THR A 313 -58.24 22.13 -2.98
CA THR A 313 -57.41 21.41 -3.96
C THR A 313 -56.66 20.27 -3.29
N ASN A 314 -55.95 20.57 -2.19
CA ASN A 314 -55.17 19.58 -1.44
C ASN A 314 -56.06 18.45 -0.87
N GLN A 315 -57.26 18.77 -0.39
CA GLN A 315 -58.15 17.78 0.23
C GLN A 315 -58.91 16.93 -0.80
N LYS A 316 -59.12 17.41 -2.02
CA LYS A 316 -59.69 16.61 -3.13
C LYS A 316 -58.70 15.59 -3.70
N GLU A 317 -57.42 15.96 -3.80
CA GLU A 317 -56.37 15.05 -4.26
C GLU A 317 -56.02 13.98 -3.21
N PHE A 318 -56.25 14.27 -1.93
CA PHE A 318 -55.95 13.36 -0.84
C PHE A 318 -57.06 12.29 -0.64
N SER A 319 -56.82 11.08 -1.15
CA SER A 319 -57.77 9.95 -1.11
C SER A 319 -58.22 9.51 0.30
N LYS A 320 -57.49 9.88 1.35
CA LYS A 320 -57.83 9.58 2.75
C LYS A 320 -58.32 10.81 3.52
N SER A 321 -58.72 11.88 2.83
CA SER A 321 -59.24 13.09 3.45
C SER A 321 -60.42 12.78 4.38
N LYS A 322 -60.46 13.52 5.49
CA LYS A 322 -61.58 13.48 6.46
C LYS A 322 -62.54 14.65 6.27
N LEU A 323 -62.25 15.55 5.32
CA LEU A 323 -63.10 16.68 5.00
C LEU A 323 -64.26 16.24 4.11
N ASN A 324 -65.46 16.76 4.38
CA ASN A 324 -66.58 16.62 3.45
C ASN A 324 -66.38 17.58 2.26
N ASN A 325 -65.60 17.12 1.28
CA ASN A 325 -65.19 17.92 0.12
C ASN A 325 -66.39 18.48 -0.67
N ASP A 326 -67.50 17.73 -0.79
CA ASP A 326 -68.68 18.18 -1.53
C ASP A 326 -69.36 19.37 -0.83
N LYS A 327 -69.61 19.26 0.48
CA LYS A 327 -70.19 20.37 1.27
C LYS A 327 -69.24 21.57 1.33
N TYR A 328 -67.94 21.32 1.52
CA TYR A 328 -66.94 22.38 1.56
C TYR A 328 -66.90 23.16 0.24
N SER A 329 -66.89 22.47 -0.90
CA SER A 329 -66.92 23.09 -2.23
C SER A 329 -68.18 23.94 -2.42
N ALA A 330 -69.34 23.47 -1.94
CA ALA A 330 -70.60 24.19 -2.03
C ALA A 330 -70.61 25.49 -1.20
N TYR A 331 -70.11 25.44 0.04
CA TYR A 331 -70.00 26.62 0.90
C TYR A 331 -68.97 27.61 0.37
N LEU A 332 -67.81 27.13 -0.10
CA LEU A 332 -66.78 28.00 -0.69
C LEU A 332 -67.30 28.70 -1.95
N LYS A 333 -68.04 28.01 -2.82
CA LYS A 333 -68.65 28.63 -4.00
C LYS A 333 -69.67 29.71 -3.62
N THR A 334 -70.49 29.47 -2.59
CA THR A 334 -71.44 30.45 -2.07
C THR A 334 -70.71 31.68 -1.51
N LEU A 335 -69.66 31.45 -0.72
CA LEU A 335 -68.81 32.50 -0.17
C LEU A 335 -68.19 33.36 -1.27
N VAL A 336 -67.56 32.76 -2.29
CA VAL A 336 -66.96 33.49 -3.43
C VAL A 336 -67.99 34.38 -4.13
N SER A 337 -69.22 33.90 -4.30
CA SER A 337 -70.31 34.70 -4.88
C SER A 337 -70.68 35.90 -4.01
N GLN A 338 -70.80 35.72 -2.69
CA GLN A 338 -71.11 36.82 -1.75
C GLN A 338 -69.97 37.84 -1.69
N VAL A 339 -68.72 37.38 -1.72
CA VAL A 339 -67.52 38.23 -1.77
C VAL A 339 -67.52 39.11 -3.01
N ALA A 340 -67.86 38.54 -4.18
CA ALA A 340 -67.95 39.30 -5.42
C ALA A 340 -68.97 40.45 -5.32
N THR A 341 -70.16 40.16 -4.77
CA THR A 341 -71.20 41.16 -4.52
C THR A 341 -70.72 42.26 -3.56
N ASN A 342 -70.12 41.89 -2.43
CA ASN A 342 -69.59 42.87 -1.47
C ASN A 342 -68.48 43.74 -2.09
N LYS A 343 -67.59 43.18 -2.91
CA LYS A 343 -66.57 43.95 -3.63
C LYS A 343 -67.20 44.97 -4.58
N GLU A 344 -68.24 44.59 -5.31
CA GLU A 344 -68.96 45.52 -6.19
C GLU A 344 -69.59 46.67 -5.39
N PHE A 345 -70.28 46.33 -4.30
CA PHE A 345 -70.89 47.27 -3.36
C PHE A 345 -69.88 48.25 -2.75
N ILE A 346 -68.74 47.76 -2.25
CA ILE A 346 -67.65 48.59 -1.73
C ILE A 346 -67.07 49.50 -2.83
N ASN A 347 -66.87 48.98 -4.04
CA ASN A 347 -66.37 49.76 -5.17
C ASN A 347 -67.33 50.87 -5.59
N ASN A 348 -68.64 50.57 -5.64
CA ASN A 348 -69.67 51.54 -5.94
C ASN A 348 -69.73 52.63 -4.86
N LYS A 349 -69.66 52.24 -3.58
CA LYS A 349 -69.60 53.20 -2.46
C LYS A 349 -68.39 54.12 -2.52
N ALA A 350 -67.22 53.60 -2.93
CA ALA A 350 -66.01 54.41 -3.09
C ALA A 350 -66.09 55.38 -4.28
N LYS A 351 -66.78 55.02 -5.36
CA LYS A 351 -66.99 55.87 -6.54
C LYS A 351 -68.08 56.92 -6.32
N GLU A 352 -69.13 56.56 -5.60
CA GLU A 352 -70.32 57.37 -5.33
C GLU A 352 -70.62 57.40 -3.81
N PRO A 353 -69.85 58.18 -3.03
CA PRO A 353 -69.98 58.26 -1.57
C PRO A 353 -71.38 58.69 -1.09
N SER A 354 -72.15 59.37 -1.93
CA SER A 354 -73.53 59.76 -1.63
C SER A 354 -74.52 58.57 -1.57
N ARG A 355 -74.19 57.43 -2.20
CA ARG A 355 -75.04 56.24 -2.23
C ARG A 355 -74.97 55.44 -0.93
N LYS A 356 -76.10 54.89 -0.49
CA LYS A 356 -76.13 53.90 0.60
C LYS A 356 -75.87 52.51 0.04
N VAL A 357 -75.06 51.75 0.76
CA VAL A 357 -74.73 50.36 0.43
C VAL A 357 -74.83 49.52 1.70
N GLU A 358 -75.38 48.32 1.58
CA GLU A 358 -75.45 47.34 2.66
C GLU A 358 -74.66 46.11 2.23
N LEU A 359 -73.66 45.74 3.03
CA LEU A 359 -72.83 44.57 2.75
C LEU A 359 -73.51 43.30 3.27
N THR A 360 -73.44 42.23 2.48
CA THR A 360 -73.95 40.91 2.89
C THR A 360 -72.95 40.29 3.86
N SER A 361 -73.39 39.85 5.04
CA SER A 361 -72.46 39.25 5.99
C SER A 361 -71.96 37.89 5.50
N LEU A 362 -70.65 37.69 5.53
CA LEU A 362 -70.01 36.43 5.15
C LEU A 362 -69.92 35.42 6.31
N LYS A 363 -70.29 35.84 7.52
CA LYS A 363 -70.10 35.08 8.76
C LYS A 363 -70.68 33.66 8.67
N GLU A 364 -71.91 33.52 8.19
CA GLU A 364 -72.58 32.21 8.14
C GLU A 364 -71.82 31.20 7.29
N GLN A 365 -71.37 31.59 6.10
CA GLN A 365 -70.60 30.70 5.22
C GLN A 365 -69.23 30.39 5.79
N LEU A 366 -68.57 31.38 6.40
CA LEU A 366 -67.27 31.19 7.05
C LEU A 366 -67.35 30.26 8.27
N ASP A 367 -68.40 30.40 9.09
CA ASP A 367 -68.68 29.50 10.23
C ASP A 367 -68.91 28.06 9.73
N LEU A 368 -69.72 27.86 8.69
CA LEU A 368 -69.98 26.53 8.10
C LEU A 368 -68.72 25.86 7.56
N ILE A 369 -67.84 26.63 6.91
CA ILE A 369 -66.55 26.13 6.40
C ILE A 369 -65.62 25.76 7.58
N LEU A 370 -65.56 26.61 8.61
CA LEU A 370 -64.74 26.38 9.80
C LEU A 370 -65.20 25.14 10.58
N GLU A 371 -66.51 24.92 10.68
CA GLU A 371 -67.11 23.73 11.30
C GLU A 371 -66.65 22.45 10.59
N LEU A 372 -66.73 22.40 9.25
CA LEU A 372 -66.25 21.24 8.47
C LEU A 372 -64.76 20.96 8.67
N ILE A 373 -63.92 22.01 8.73
CA ILE A 373 -62.49 21.86 9.02
C ILE A 373 -62.28 21.30 10.44
N THR A 374 -63.06 21.78 11.41
CA THR A 374 -62.96 21.35 12.81
C THR A 374 -63.36 19.89 12.97
N GLU A 375 -64.46 19.45 12.36
CA GLU A 375 -64.90 18.06 12.33
C GLU A 375 -63.84 17.14 11.69
N ALA A 376 -63.28 17.55 10.55
CA ALA A 376 -62.21 16.82 9.88
C ALA A 376 -60.97 16.67 10.78
N ASN A 377 -60.58 17.74 11.48
CA ASN A 377 -59.44 17.72 12.40
C ASN A 377 -59.66 16.83 13.63
N ILE A 378 -60.89 16.75 14.16
CA ILE A 378 -61.25 15.80 15.21
C ILE A 378 -61.07 14.35 14.72
N ALA A 379 -61.54 14.05 13.51
CA ALA A 379 -61.38 12.72 12.91
C ALA A 379 -59.91 12.38 12.61
N ILE A 380 -59.12 13.36 12.16
CA ILE A 380 -57.66 13.23 11.96
C ILE A 380 -56.95 12.91 13.28
N SER A 381 -57.28 13.64 14.36
CA SER A 381 -56.71 13.40 15.69
C SER A 381 -57.02 11.99 16.20
N ALA A 382 -58.27 11.54 16.09
CA ALA A 382 -58.68 10.19 16.46
C ALA A 382 -57.90 9.12 15.67
N HIS A 383 -57.73 9.30 14.36
CA HIS A 383 -56.95 8.40 13.51
C HIS A 383 -55.46 8.37 13.93
N ASN A 384 -54.83 9.53 14.11
CA ASN A 384 -53.41 9.62 14.49
C ASN A 384 -53.13 9.01 15.88
N ASN A 385 -54.09 9.07 16.81
CA ASN A 385 -53.97 8.39 18.10
C ASN A 385 -53.93 6.86 17.94
N ILE A 386 -54.75 6.30 17.03
CA ILE A 386 -54.72 4.87 16.69
C ILE A 386 -53.36 4.50 16.07
N VAL A 387 -52.86 5.33 15.14
CA VAL A 387 -51.53 5.14 14.52
C VAL A 387 -50.40 5.13 15.55
N THR A 388 -50.45 6.05 16.51
CA THR A 388 -49.44 6.16 17.56
C THR A 388 -49.41 4.92 18.45
N ASN A 389 -50.58 4.47 18.91
CA ASN A 389 -50.69 3.25 19.71
C ASN A 389 -50.25 2.00 18.93
N PHE A 390 -50.63 1.90 17.66
CA PHE A 390 -50.17 0.83 16.76
C PHE A 390 -48.64 0.82 16.63
N THR A 391 -48.02 1.98 16.45
CA THR A 391 -46.55 2.11 16.36
C THR A 391 -45.86 1.65 17.64
N VAL A 392 -46.39 2.04 18.81
CA VAL A 392 -45.85 1.63 20.12
C VAL A 392 -45.94 0.11 20.29
N GLU A 393 -47.09 -0.48 20.01
CA GLU A 393 -47.29 -1.93 20.14
C GLU A 393 -46.45 -2.72 19.11
N LYS A 394 -46.31 -2.20 17.89
CA LYS A 394 -45.41 -2.78 16.87
C LYS A 394 -43.96 -2.78 17.34
N ASN A 395 -43.45 -1.67 17.88
CA ASN A 395 -42.08 -1.59 18.38
C ASN A 395 -41.85 -2.51 19.58
N LYS A 396 -42.81 -2.61 20.51
CA LYS A 396 -42.75 -3.58 21.61
C LYS A 396 -42.66 -5.01 21.07
N LEU A 397 -43.51 -5.37 20.10
CA LEU A 397 -43.49 -6.70 19.48
C LEU A 397 -42.14 -6.99 18.81
N ILE A 398 -41.59 -6.05 18.05
CA ILE A 398 -40.28 -6.19 17.40
C ILE A 398 -39.19 -6.46 18.44
N ARG A 399 -39.17 -5.70 19.56
CA ARG A 399 -38.20 -5.95 20.64
C ARG A 399 -38.38 -7.33 21.28
N SER A 400 -39.61 -7.78 21.49
CA SER A 400 -39.87 -9.14 22.01
C SER A 400 -39.45 -10.23 21.03
N ILE A 401 -39.59 -10.02 19.72
CA ILE A 401 -39.10 -10.95 18.68
C ILE A 401 -37.56 -11.06 18.74
N TRP A 402 -36.86 -9.93 18.80
CA TRP A 402 -35.40 -9.92 18.94
C TRP A 402 -34.96 -10.61 20.24
N ARG A 403 -35.65 -10.35 21.35
CA ARG A 403 -35.38 -11.01 22.63
C ARG A 403 -35.51 -12.53 22.55
N TYR A 404 -36.58 -13.03 21.91
CA TYR A 404 -36.77 -14.46 21.70
C TYR A 404 -35.62 -15.07 20.89
N VAL A 405 -35.27 -14.43 19.77
CA VAL A 405 -34.17 -14.87 18.90
C VAL A 405 -32.84 -14.93 19.65
N ILE A 406 -32.56 -13.94 20.50
CA ILE A 406 -31.36 -13.92 21.33
C ILE A 406 -31.34 -15.08 22.32
N GLU A 407 -32.43 -15.34 23.02
CA GLU A 407 -32.47 -16.40 24.04
C GLU A 407 -32.34 -17.79 23.39
N GLU A 408 -32.88 -17.98 22.18
CA GLU A 408 -32.74 -19.23 21.42
C GLU A 408 -31.29 -19.54 21.02
N TYR A 409 -30.48 -18.51 20.73
CA TYR A 409 -29.09 -18.64 20.27
C TYR A 409 -28.06 -18.10 21.28
N LYS A 410 -28.46 -17.98 22.54
CA LYS A 410 -27.67 -17.31 23.58
C LYS A 410 -26.29 -17.92 23.77
N THR A 411 -26.19 -19.24 23.80
CA THR A 411 -24.90 -19.94 23.97
C THR A 411 -23.91 -19.60 22.85
N ASP A 412 -24.39 -19.52 21.60
CA ASP A 412 -23.55 -19.18 20.45
C ASP A 412 -23.09 -17.72 20.51
N ILE A 413 -24.01 -16.80 20.86
CA ILE A 413 -23.72 -15.38 21.03
C ILE A 413 -22.72 -15.16 22.19
N ASP A 414 -22.95 -15.78 23.35
CA ASP A 414 -22.06 -15.73 24.52
C ASP A 414 -20.65 -16.23 24.17
N THR A 415 -20.56 -17.34 23.44
CA THR A 415 -19.29 -17.93 23.02
C THR A 415 -18.54 -16.99 22.08
N PHE A 416 -19.25 -16.39 21.12
CA PHE A 416 -18.67 -15.40 20.22
C PHE A 416 -18.18 -14.16 20.96
N VAL A 417 -18.98 -13.57 21.83
CA VAL A 417 -18.61 -12.37 22.60
C VAL A 417 -17.39 -12.66 23.48
N LYS A 418 -17.38 -13.76 24.24
CA LYS A 418 -16.23 -14.15 25.08
C LYS A 418 -14.96 -14.40 24.27
N SER A 419 -15.08 -15.08 23.13
CA SER A 419 -13.93 -15.39 22.27
C SER A 419 -13.36 -14.12 21.64
N THR A 420 -14.23 -13.24 21.16
CA THR A 420 -13.85 -11.96 20.55
C THR A 420 -13.16 -11.04 21.57
N ASP A 421 -13.69 -10.94 22.79
CA ASP A 421 -13.08 -10.18 23.89
C ASP A 421 -11.72 -10.76 24.31
N GLY A 422 -11.61 -12.09 24.37
CA GLY A 422 -10.36 -12.78 24.70
C GLY A 422 -9.26 -12.49 23.67
N ILE A 423 -9.59 -12.62 22.39
CA ILE A 423 -8.67 -12.30 21.29
C ILE A 423 -8.31 -10.81 21.30
N GLN A 424 -9.28 -9.91 21.50
CA GLN A 424 -9.02 -8.48 21.55
C GLN A 424 -8.05 -8.10 22.68
N LYS A 425 -8.24 -8.62 23.90
CA LYS A 425 -7.32 -8.39 25.02
C LYS A 425 -5.90 -8.88 24.73
N TYR A 426 -5.77 -9.98 23.98
CA TYR A 426 -4.47 -10.50 23.59
C TYR A 426 -3.80 -9.64 22.51
N ILE A 427 -4.56 -9.18 21.51
CA ILE A 427 -4.12 -8.21 20.50
C ILE A 427 -3.62 -6.93 21.18
N ASP A 428 -4.36 -6.39 22.14
CA ASP A 428 -3.99 -5.16 22.84
C ASP A 428 -2.68 -5.33 23.63
N ARG A 429 -2.48 -6.48 24.29
CA ARG A 429 -1.22 -6.82 24.96
C ARG A 429 -0.06 -6.90 23.97
N LEU A 430 -0.22 -7.65 22.86
CA LEU A 430 0.81 -7.80 21.84
C LEU A 430 1.19 -6.46 21.21
N LYS A 431 0.22 -5.56 21.01
CA LYS A 431 0.47 -4.20 20.50
C LYS A 431 1.43 -3.43 21.41
N VAL A 432 1.20 -3.46 22.73
CA VAL A 432 2.09 -2.82 23.72
C VAL A 432 3.49 -3.45 23.68
N GLU A 433 3.56 -4.78 23.59
CA GLU A 433 4.85 -5.48 23.54
C GLU A 433 5.66 -5.18 22.27
N VAL A 434 5.00 -5.07 21.11
CA VAL A 434 5.64 -4.68 19.84
C VAL A 434 6.17 -3.26 19.92
N GLU A 435 5.39 -2.32 20.44
CA GLU A 435 5.81 -0.92 20.58
C GLU A 435 6.98 -0.78 21.56
N THR A 436 6.94 -1.53 22.68
CA THR A 436 8.04 -1.56 23.65
C THR A 436 9.34 -2.03 23.00
N LYS A 437 9.30 -3.13 22.23
CA LYS A 437 10.49 -3.64 21.53
C LYS A 437 11.01 -2.68 20.46
N ARG A 438 10.11 -1.92 19.83
CA ARG A 438 10.49 -0.89 18.85
C ARG A 438 11.24 0.27 19.50
N GLU A 439 10.78 0.72 20.66
CA GLU A 439 11.46 1.80 21.40
C GLU A 439 12.78 1.35 22.01
N GLU A 440 12.86 0.12 22.53
CA GLU A 440 14.12 -0.51 22.95
C GLU A 440 15.14 -0.54 21.79
N HIS A 441 14.73 -0.99 20.61
CA HIS A 441 15.58 -1.03 19.42
C HIS A 441 16.08 0.37 19.05
N LYS A 442 15.17 1.36 19.02
CA LYS A 442 15.53 2.74 18.67
C LYS A 442 16.53 3.34 19.65
N THR A 443 16.32 3.12 20.95
CA THR A 443 17.19 3.63 22.02
C THR A 443 18.58 3.01 21.92
N LEU A 444 18.66 1.68 21.83
CA LEU A 444 19.94 0.97 21.74
C LEU A 444 20.69 1.29 20.44
N TYR A 445 19.98 1.44 19.32
CA TYR A 445 20.57 1.86 18.05
C TYR A 445 21.18 3.27 18.14
N ALA A 446 20.51 4.21 18.80
CA ALA A 446 21.03 5.57 19.01
C ALA A 446 22.26 5.59 19.94
N GLU A 447 22.28 4.73 20.96
CA GLU A 447 23.43 4.56 21.85
C GLU A 447 24.64 3.98 21.10
N ILE A 448 24.44 2.91 20.33
CA ILE A 448 25.49 2.32 19.47
C ILE A 448 26.05 3.38 18.52
N LYS A 449 25.18 4.17 17.88
CA LYS A 449 25.59 5.25 16.97
C LYS A 449 26.48 6.28 17.68
N THR A 450 26.13 6.68 18.89
CA THR A 450 26.87 7.67 19.68
C THR A 450 28.24 7.14 20.12
N LEU A 451 28.29 5.90 20.63
CA LEU A 451 29.54 5.24 21.01
C LEU A 451 30.47 5.08 19.81
N SER A 452 29.91 4.69 18.66
CA SER A 452 30.68 4.54 17.41
C SER A 452 31.32 5.86 17.01
N LYS A 453 30.57 6.96 17.06
CA LYS A 453 31.04 8.30 16.70
C LYS A 453 32.25 8.77 17.53
N GLN A 454 32.29 8.40 18.81
CA GLN A 454 33.36 8.82 19.72
C GLN A 454 34.71 8.16 19.40
N VAL A 455 34.69 6.96 18.82
CA VAL A 455 35.89 6.15 18.58
C VAL A 455 36.30 6.07 17.11
N THR A 456 35.56 6.72 16.21
CA THR A 456 35.86 6.76 14.78
C THR A 456 36.96 7.76 14.43
N SER A 457 37.88 7.36 13.55
CA SER A 457 38.94 8.23 13.04
C SER A 457 39.34 7.81 11.64
N ILE A 458 39.91 8.75 10.89
CA ILE A 458 40.37 8.51 9.52
C ILE A 458 41.86 8.11 9.49
N GLN A 459 42.70 8.74 10.31
CA GLN A 459 44.15 8.51 10.30
C GLN A 459 44.58 7.03 10.42
N PRO A 460 44.02 6.22 11.34
CA PRO A 460 44.40 4.80 11.45
C PRO A 460 44.18 4.01 10.17
N THR A 461 43.15 4.36 9.40
CA THR A 461 42.84 3.72 8.13
C THR A 461 43.95 3.93 7.10
N ILE A 462 44.48 5.15 7.05
CA ILE A 462 45.56 5.52 6.13
C ILE A 462 46.88 4.92 6.58
N ASP A 463 47.12 4.89 7.90
CA ASP A 463 48.29 4.21 8.47
C ASP A 463 48.27 2.71 8.14
N GLU A 464 47.12 2.04 8.19
CA GLU A 464 46.95 0.63 7.80
C GLU A 464 47.20 0.41 6.29
N ILE A 465 46.67 1.30 5.43
CA ILE A 465 46.92 1.22 3.98
C ILE A 465 48.41 1.41 3.69
N ASN A 466 49.06 2.44 4.27
CA ASN A 466 50.49 2.70 4.09
C ASN A 466 51.36 1.57 4.66
N THR A 467 50.99 1.00 5.80
CA THR A 467 51.67 -0.16 6.38
C THR A 467 51.59 -1.37 5.45
N THR A 468 50.41 -1.60 4.87
CA THR A 468 50.19 -2.65 3.88
C THR A 468 51.06 -2.41 2.65
N LEU A 469 51.00 -1.22 2.04
CA LEU A 469 51.83 -0.85 0.89
C LEU A 469 53.33 -1.10 1.15
N LYS A 470 53.86 -0.60 2.28
CA LYS A 470 55.26 -0.78 2.68
C LYS A 470 55.64 -2.25 2.91
N SER A 471 54.76 -3.04 3.52
CA SER A 471 55.00 -4.47 3.79
C SER A 471 55.11 -5.30 2.51
N TYR A 472 54.51 -4.83 1.42
CA TYR A 472 54.51 -5.51 0.12
C TYR A 472 55.44 -4.86 -0.91
N GLY A 473 56.37 -4.01 -0.46
CA GLY A 473 57.46 -3.48 -1.30
C GLY A 473 57.13 -2.20 -2.08
N PHE A 474 55.96 -1.59 -1.87
CA PHE A 474 55.61 -0.29 -2.43
C PHE A 474 56.18 0.83 -1.54
N HIS A 475 57.44 1.22 -1.82
CA HIS A 475 58.14 2.28 -1.08
C HIS A 475 58.14 3.64 -1.80
N ASN A 476 57.90 3.63 -3.11
CA ASN A 476 58.01 4.77 -4.01
C ASN A 476 56.87 5.80 -3.89
N PHE A 477 55.86 5.57 -3.03
CA PHE A 477 54.78 6.50 -2.74
C PHE A 477 54.10 6.17 -1.40
N GLU A 478 53.41 7.15 -0.82
CA GLU A 478 52.54 6.97 0.34
C GLU A 478 51.29 7.85 0.25
N ILE A 479 50.23 7.46 0.98
CA ILE A 479 48.99 8.23 1.09
C ILE A 479 49.13 9.21 2.26
N VAL A 480 48.97 10.51 1.97
CA VAL A 480 49.10 11.60 2.94
C VAL A 480 47.84 12.48 2.95
N PRO A 481 47.56 13.19 4.06
CA PRO A 481 46.48 14.17 4.08
C PRO A 481 46.62 15.21 2.95
N SER A 482 45.51 15.54 2.30
CA SER A 482 45.46 16.65 1.35
C SER A 482 45.40 18.00 2.09
N THR A 483 45.53 19.11 1.34
CA THR A 483 45.28 20.46 1.86
C THR A 483 43.82 20.69 2.23
N GLU A 484 42.91 19.87 1.72
CA GLU A 484 41.49 19.86 2.04
C GLU A 484 41.19 18.88 3.19
N ASN A 485 40.58 19.38 4.27
CA ASN A 485 40.27 18.56 5.44
C ASN A 485 39.38 17.38 5.09
N GLY A 486 39.79 16.18 5.50
CA GLY A 486 39.05 14.93 5.26
C GLY A 486 39.34 14.27 3.91
N PHE A 487 40.24 14.82 3.11
CA PHE A 487 40.72 14.21 1.86
C PHE A 487 42.18 13.78 1.97
N TYR A 488 42.55 12.81 1.15
CA TYR A 488 43.90 12.25 1.07
C TYR A 488 44.39 12.26 -0.38
N GLN A 489 45.70 12.36 -0.53
CA GLN A 489 46.40 12.38 -1.81
C GLN A 489 47.63 11.48 -1.74
N ILE A 490 48.16 11.08 -2.89
CA ILE A 490 49.34 10.23 -2.96
C ILE A 490 50.56 11.08 -3.27
N GLN A 491 51.59 10.92 -2.46
CA GLN A 491 52.84 11.65 -2.55
C GLN A 491 54.00 10.69 -2.84
N ARG A 492 54.92 11.10 -3.72
CA ARG A 492 56.20 10.42 -3.96
C ARG A 492 57.20 10.77 -2.85
N GLU A 493 58.30 10.01 -2.76
CA GLU A 493 59.39 10.28 -1.80
C GLU A 493 59.99 11.69 -1.93
N ASP A 494 59.98 12.26 -3.13
CA ASP A 494 60.47 13.62 -3.42
C ASP A 494 59.48 14.73 -3.05
N GLY A 495 58.30 14.35 -2.53
CA GLY A 495 57.26 15.28 -2.12
C GLY A 495 56.27 15.68 -3.22
N THR A 496 56.43 15.19 -4.46
CA THR A 496 55.52 15.50 -5.58
C THR A 496 54.24 14.65 -5.54
N ILE A 497 53.15 15.17 -6.12
CA ILE A 497 51.86 14.46 -6.20
C ILE A 497 51.94 13.39 -7.30
N ALA A 498 51.59 12.15 -6.96
CA ALA A 498 51.81 11.00 -7.84
C ALA A 498 50.71 10.76 -8.89
N GLU A 499 49.59 11.50 -8.85
CA GLU A 499 48.34 11.23 -9.62
C GLU A 499 48.54 10.83 -11.09
N SER A 500 49.35 11.57 -11.84
CA SER A 500 49.59 11.33 -13.28
C SER A 500 50.71 10.35 -13.60
N THR A 501 51.42 9.84 -12.57
CA THR A 501 52.64 9.03 -12.72
C THR A 501 52.48 7.60 -12.21
N LEU A 502 51.35 7.27 -11.60
CA LEU A 502 51.07 5.92 -11.11
C LEU A 502 50.70 5.01 -12.28
N SER A 503 51.22 3.79 -12.24
CA SER A 503 50.81 2.73 -13.17
C SER A 503 49.37 2.29 -12.89
N GLU A 504 48.70 1.76 -13.93
CA GLU A 504 47.37 1.15 -13.80
C GLU A 504 47.31 0.07 -12.70
N GLY A 505 48.41 -0.67 -12.51
CA GLY A 505 48.52 -1.68 -11.47
C GLY A 505 48.57 -1.07 -10.06
N GLU A 506 49.37 -0.02 -9.85
CA GLU A 506 49.42 0.71 -8.57
C GLU A 506 48.06 1.33 -8.24
N ILE A 507 47.40 1.98 -9.20
CA ILE A 507 46.05 2.56 -9.00
C ILE A 507 45.05 1.47 -8.61
N THR A 508 45.06 0.33 -9.32
CA THR A 508 44.17 -0.79 -9.04
C THR A 508 44.41 -1.37 -7.65
N PHE A 509 45.66 -1.47 -7.22
CA PHE A 509 45.98 -2.00 -5.90
C PHE A 509 45.59 -1.03 -4.77
N ILE A 510 45.94 0.26 -4.90
CA ILE A 510 45.60 1.29 -3.91
C ILE A 510 44.09 1.43 -3.75
N THR A 511 43.35 1.53 -4.86
CA THR A 511 41.89 1.63 -4.82
C THR A 511 41.23 0.38 -4.25
N PHE A 512 41.84 -0.79 -4.41
CA PHE A 512 41.40 -2.01 -3.76
C PHE A 512 41.63 -1.99 -2.25
N LEU A 513 42.81 -1.59 -1.77
CA LEU A 513 43.06 -1.42 -0.33
C LEU A 513 42.11 -0.40 0.30
N TYR A 514 41.87 0.71 -0.39
CA TYR A 514 40.89 1.71 -0.01
C TYR A 514 39.46 1.13 0.06
N TYR A 515 39.06 0.32 -0.92
CA TYR A 515 37.79 -0.40 -0.90
C TYR A 515 37.67 -1.35 0.29
N LEU A 516 38.73 -2.09 0.63
CA LEU A 516 38.74 -2.97 1.80
C LEU A 516 38.56 -2.19 3.10
N GLN A 517 39.22 -1.04 3.22
CA GLN A 517 39.05 -0.19 4.38
C GLN A 517 37.64 0.41 4.45
N LEU A 518 37.07 0.84 3.33
CA LEU A 518 35.66 1.23 3.27
C LEU A 518 34.74 0.08 3.66
N ALA A 519 35.07 -1.15 3.28
CA ALA A 519 34.30 -2.34 3.64
C ALA A 519 34.30 -2.62 5.14
N LYS A 520 35.42 -2.37 5.84
CA LYS A 520 35.53 -2.46 7.30
C LYS A 520 34.95 -1.24 8.04
N GLY A 521 34.98 -0.07 7.41
CA GLY A 521 34.59 1.22 7.99
C GLY A 521 33.35 1.84 7.36
N GLY A 522 33.39 3.16 7.11
CA GLY A 522 32.30 3.90 6.46
C GLY A 522 32.80 5.20 5.83
N SER A 523 31.99 5.78 4.94
CA SER A 523 32.25 7.09 4.33
C SER A 523 31.91 8.26 5.27
N SER A 524 31.27 7.96 6.41
CA SER A 524 30.93 8.87 7.48
C SER A 524 31.00 8.11 8.82
N GLU A 525 31.07 8.86 9.94
CA GLU A 525 31.02 8.30 11.29
C GLU A 525 29.75 7.46 11.54
N ASP A 526 28.66 7.83 10.87
CA ASP A 526 27.35 7.16 10.98
C ASP A 526 27.29 5.82 10.23
N ASP A 527 28.16 5.62 9.24
CA ASP A 527 28.11 4.48 8.31
C ASP A 527 28.96 3.28 8.75
N VAL A 528 29.79 3.45 9.77
CA VAL A 528 30.84 2.49 10.16
C VAL A 528 30.27 1.12 10.56
N ASN A 529 29.13 1.11 11.26
CA ASN A 529 28.48 -0.11 11.75
C ASN A 529 27.34 -0.64 10.90
N ILE A 530 27.16 -0.11 9.68
CA ILE A 530 26.08 -0.55 8.79
C ILE A 530 26.43 -1.90 8.16
N GLU A 531 25.54 -2.87 8.36
CA GLU A 531 25.62 -4.18 7.70
C GLU A 531 25.54 -4.04 6.17
N ARG A 532 26.39 -4.78 5.47
CA ARG A 532 26.54 -4.65 4.02
C ARG A 532 26.86 -5.95 3.30
N ILE A 533 26.68 -5.92 1.99
CA ILE A 533 27.17 -6.95 1.06
C ILE A 533 28.32 -6.39 0.23
N LEU A 534 29.32 -7.22 -0.04
CA LEU A 534 30.44 -6.88 -0.90
C LEU A 534 30.24 -7.52 -2.27
N VAL A 535 30.43 -6.72 -3.32
CA VAL A 535 30.47 -7.19 -4.70
C VAL A 535 31.81 -6.80 -5.28
N ILE A 536 32.62 -7.77 -5.67
CA ILE A 536 33.98 -7.54 -6.15
C ILE A 536 34.07 -8.00 -7.60
N ASP A 537 34.27 -7.09 -8.54
CA ASP A 537 34.32 -7.36 -9.98
C ASP A 537 35.73 -7.16 -10.52
N ASP A 538 36.38 -8.29 -10.85
CA ASP A 538 37.72 -8.36 -11.44
C ASP A 538 38.77 -7.48 -10.74
N PRO A 539 39.10 -7.77 -9.46
CA PRO A 539 39.92 -6.89 -8.64
C PRO A 539 41.40 -6.85 -9.05
N ILE A 540 41.81 -7.75 -9.93
CA ILE A 540 43.21 -7.98 -10.32
C ILE A 540 43.53 -7.62 -11.78
N SER A 541 42.69 -6.79 -12.40
CA SER A 541 42.93 -6.37 -13.79
C SER A 541 44.26 -5.61 -13.89
N SER A 542 45.15 -6.02 -14.80
CA SER A 542 46.47 -5.40 -15.01
C SER A 542 47.45 -5.50 -13.83
N LEU A 543 47.28 -6.48 -12.93
CA LEU A 543 48.21 -6.77 -11.84
C LEU A 543 49.21 -7.88 -12.20
N ASP A 544 50.40 -7.82 -11.61
CA ASP A 544 51.39 -8.90 -11.71
C ASP A 544 51.02 -10.12 -10.84
N SER A 545 51.79 -11.19 -10.93
CA SER A 545 51.55 -12.41 -10.16
C SER A 545 51.67 -12.22 -8.65
N ASN A 546 52.55 -11.33 -8.18
CA ASN A 546 52.78 -11.13 -6.76
C ASN A 546 51.61 -10.40 -6.10
N VAL A 547 51.11 -9.34 -6.75
CA VAL A 547 49.95 -8.58 -6.28
C VAL A 547 48.67 -9.43 -6.38
N LEU A 548 48.57 -10.34 -7.35
CA LEU A 548 47.46 -11.29 -7.43
C LEU A 548 47.35 -12.16 -6.16
N PHE A 549 48.46 -12.74 -5.68
CA PHE A 549 48.46 -13.55 -4.45
C PHE A 549 48.07 -12.73 -3.22
N LEU A 550 48.55 -11.48 -3.17
CA LEU A 550 48.22 -10.55 -2.11
C LEU A 550 46.72 -10.23 -2.05
N VAL A 551 46.13 -9.80 -3.18
CA VAL A 551 44.69 -9.51 -3.27
C VAL A 551 43.87 -10.75 -2.90
N SER A 552 44.32 -11.94 -3.32
CA SER A 552 43.65 -13.20 -2.97
C SER A 552 43.67 -13.45 -1.46
N THR A 553 44.80 -13.19 -0.78
CA THR A 553 44.96 -13.39 0.66
C THR A 553 44.06 -12.44 1.46
N LEU A 554 44.03 -11.15 1.08
CA LEU A 554 43.18 -10.16 1.73
C LEU A 554 41.69 -10.51 1.61
N ILE A 555 41.25 -11.00 0.44
CA ILE A 555 39.86 -11.44 0.27
C ILE A 555 39.56 -12.70 1.09
N LYS A 556 40.50 -13.64 1.20
CA LYS A 556 40.34 -14.85 2.02
C LYS A 556 40.12 -14.51 3.50
N GLU A 557 40.82 -13.51 4.04
CA GLU A 557 40.62 -13.05 5.42
C GLU A 557 39.18 -12.56 5.63
N ILE A 558 38.67 -11.74 4.70
CA ILE A 558 37.29 -11.26 4.76
C ILE A 558 36.28 -12.42 4.61
N ILE A 559 36.55 -13.40 3.74
CA ILE A 559 35.73 -14.60 3.61
C ILE A 559 35.66 -15.37 4.94
N LYS A 560 36.79 -15.49 5.67
CA LYS A 560 36.82 -16.14 6.99
C LYS A 560 35.96 -15.40 8.01
N GLU A 561 36.06 -14.07 8.07
CA GLU A 561 35.24 -13.24 8.97
C GLU A 561 33.74 -13.39 8.66
N VAL A 562 33.35 -13.33 7.38
CA VAL A 562 31.95 -13.48 6.95
C VAL A 562 31.40 -14.87 7.28
N ARG A 563 32.22 -15.93 7.16
CA ARG A 563 31.82 -17.28 7.57
C ARG A 563 31.56 -17.37 9.06
N ALA A 564 32.42 -16.74 9.87
CA ALA A 564 32.33 -16.70 11.33
C ALA A 564 31.30 -15.67 11.86
N ASP A 565 30.58 -14.96 10.98
CA ASP A 565 29.65 -13.87 11.33
C ASP A 565 30.31 -12.70 12.08
N ILE A 566 31.62 -12.53 11.92
CA ILE A 566 32.43 -11.46 12.51
C ILE A 566 32.33 -10.21 11.64
N GLY A 567 32.14 -9.05 12.28
CA GLY A 567 32.06 -7.76 11.60
C GLY A 567 30.72 -7.45 10.94
N ASN A 568 30.75 -6.46 10.03
CA ASN A 568 29.55 -5.85 9.41
C ASN A 568 29.25 -6.39 8.00
N ILE A 569 30.13 -7.23 7.46
CA ILE A 569 29.94 -7.81 6.13
C ILE A 569 29.13 -9.10 6.27
N ARG A 570 28.00 -9.18 5.57
CA ARG A 570 27.07 -10.33 5.66
C ARG A 570 27.12 -11.25 4.46
N GLN A 571 27.64 -10.77 3.33
CA GLN A 571 27.68 -11.53 2.08
C GLN A 571 28.75 -11.01 1.13
N ILE A 572 29.35 -11.92 0.35
CA ILE A 572 30.34 -11.61 -0.69
C ILE A 572 29.90 -12.25 -2.02
N ILE A 573 29.97 -11.46 -3.08
CA ILE A 573 29.83 -11.90 -4.47
C ILE A 573 31.09 -11.49 -5.21
N LEU A 574 31.92 -12.46 -5.57
CA LEU A 574 33.16 -12.22 -6.32
C LEU A 574 32.96 -12.65 -7.77
N LEU A 575 33.22 -11.74 -8.70
CA LEU A 575 33.17 -11.97 -10.13
C LEU A 575 34.58 -11.89 -10.70
N THR A 576 35.01 -12.88 -11.49
CA THR A 576 36.31 -12.80 -12.16
C THR A 576 36.41 -13.55 -13.49
N HIS A 577 37.33 -13.11 -14.36
CA HIS A 577 37.77 -13.87 -15.55
C HIS A 577 39.11 -14.59 -15.36
N ASN A 578 39.84 -14.36 -14.27
CA ASN A 578 41.15 -14.95 -14.08
C ASN A 578 41.04 -16.29 -13.34
N ILE A 579 41.47 -17.35 -14.03
CA ILE A 579 41.40 -18.73 -13.54
C ILE A 579 42.27 -18.95 -12.30
N TYR A 580 43.50 -18.40 -12.28
CA TYR A 580 44.43 -18.56 -11.17
C TYR A 580 43.92 -17.85 -9.91
N PHE A 581 43.45 -16.62 -10.06
CA PHE A 581 42.87 -15.85 -8.97
C PHE A 581 41.60 -16.50 -8.43
N HIS A 582 40.69 -16.95 -9.30
CA HIS A 582 39.50 -17.69 -8.88
C HIS A 582 39.90 -18.93 -8.09
N LYS A 583 40.83 -19.74 -8.60
CA LYS A 583 41.28 -20.96 -7.91
C LYS A 583 41.88 -20.63 -6.56
N GLU A 584 42.72 -19.60 -6.50
CA GLU A 584 43.39 -19.18 -5.26
C GLU A 584 42.34 -18.73 -4.23
N VAL A 585 41.50 -17.74 -4.54
CA VAL A 585 40.54 -17.17 -3.58
C VAL A 585 39.42 -18.15 -3.18
N SER A 586 39.06 -19.08 -4.06
CA SER A 586 38.04 -20.10 -3.79
C SER A 586 38.59 -21.37 -3.14
N PHE A 587 39.91 -21.47 -2.97
CA PHE A 587 40.53 -22.57 -2.25
C PHE A 587 40.11 -22.54 -0.77
N ILE A 588 39.64 -23.68 -0.27
CA ILE A 588 39.10 -23.83 1.08
C ILE A 588 39.74 -25.06 1.69
N ASP A 589 40.29 -24.93 2.89
CA ASP A 589 40.83 -26.07 3.65
C ASP A 589 39.73 -27.09 3.94
N ASN A 590 40.09 -28.38 3.87
CA ASN A 590 39.19 -29.54 4.02
C ASN A 590 38.46 -29.65 5.39
N THR A 591 38.63 -28.69 6.29
CA THR A 591 38.02 -28.63 7.62
C THR A 591 36.64 -27.96 7.68
N SER A 592 36.12 -27.46 6.54
CA SER A 592 34.88 -26.68 6.50
C SER A 592 33.60 -27.53 6.62
N ARG A 593 32.65 -27.14 7.48
CA ARG A 593 31.40 -27.89 7.72
C ARG A 593 30.42 -27.78 6.54
N LYS A 594 29.53 -28.78 6.40
CA LYS A 594 28.41 -28.75 5.43
C LYS A 594 27.56 -27.50 5.69
N GLY A 595 27.41 -26.63 4.68
CA GLY A 595 26.68 -25.34 4.79
C GLY A 595 27.56 -24.08 4.78
N GLU A 596 28.86 -24.22 5.01
CA GLU A 596 29.85 -23.11 4.95
C GLU A 596 30.52 -22.98 3.56
N LYS A 597 30.21 -23.92 2.66
CA LYS A 597 30.77 -23.98 1.32
C LYS A 597 30.19 -22.88 0.42
N PRO A 598 31.03 -22.20 -0.37
CA PRO A 598 30.59 -21.18 -1.31
C PRO A 598 29.76 -21.81 -2.43
N ASN A 599 28.97 -20.98 -3.10
CA ASN A 599 28.34 -21.39 -4.35
C ASN A 599 29.13 -20.87 -5.56
N PHE A 600 29.09 -21.61 -6.65
CA PHE A 600 29.82 -21.34 -7.88
C PHE A 600 28.89 -21.21 -9.09
N TRP A 601 29.22 -20.25 -9.96
CA TRP A 601 28.54 -20.04 -11.23
C TRP A 601 29.53 -19.78 -12.36
N ILE A 602 29.17 -20.16 -13.59
CA ILE A 602 29.85 -19.74 -14.82
C ILE A 602 28.91 -18.88 -15.65
N LEU A 603 29.36 -17.67 -15.97
CA LEU A 603 28.72 -16.75 -16.90
C LEU A 603 29.34 -16.90 -18.29
N ARG A 604 28.54 -17.25 -19.28
CA ARG A 604 28.94 -17.48 -20.68
C ARG A 604 28.26 -16.48 -21.60
N LYS A 605 28.85 -16.24 -22.77
CA LYS A 605 28.24 -15.44 -23.83
C LYS A 605 28.16 -16.28 -25.11
N ASN A 606 26.94 -16.60 -25.52
CA ASN A 606 26.66 -17.36 -26.73
C ASN A 606 25.94 -16.44 -27.72
N HIS A 607 26.45 -16.30 -28.94
CA HIS A 607 25.77 -15.58 -30.03
C HIS A 607 25.22 -14.19 -29.66
N LYS A 608 25.98 -13.41 -28.86
CA LYS A 608 25.67 -12.08 -28.29
C LYS A 608 24.93 -12.05 -26.95
N HIS A 609 24.35 -13.17 -26.51
CA HIS A 609 23.52 -13.26 -25.31
C HIS A 609 24.27 -13.91 -24.15
N SER A 610 24.13 -13.35 -22.95
CA SER A 610 24.73 -13.87 -21.73
C SER A 610 23.84 -14.91 -21.06
N THR A 611 24.40 -16.06 -20.69
CA THR A 611 23.72 -17.13 -19.95
C THR A 611 24.54 -17.53 -18.72
N ILE A 612 23.87 -17.97 -17.65
CA ILE A 612 24.52 -18.36 -16.40
C ILE A 612 24.21 -19.82 -16.05
N GLN A 613 25.23 -20.55 -15.62
CA GLN A 613 25.11 -21.93 -15.16
C GLN A 613 25.55 -22.03 -13.70
N THR A 614 24.74 -22.67 -12.87
CA THR A 614 25.09 -22.97 -11.47
C THR A 614 25.84 -24.29 -11.34
N TYR A 615 26.86 -24.32 -10.48
CA TYR A 615 27.63 -25.50 -10.10
C TYR A 615 27.49 -25.81 -8.59
N LEU A 616 26.56 -25.12 -7.90
CA LEU A 616 26.32 -25.28 -6.47
C LEU A 616 27.63 -25.19 -5.67
N GLU A 617 27.92 -26.14 -4.79
CA GLU A 617 29.11 -26.16 -3.94
C GLU A 617 30.36 -26.73 -4.64
N LYS A 618 30.27 -27.13 -5.91
CA LYS A 618 31.40 -27.71 -6.66
C LYS A 618 32.11 -26.62 -7.46
N ASN A 619 33.40 -26.42 -7.20
CA ASN A 619 34.21 -25.48 -7.97
C ASN A 619 34.36 -26.00 -9.41
N PRO A 620 33.89 -25.26 -10.43
CA PRO A 620 33.97 -25.72 -11.82
C PRO A 620 35.38 -25.60 -12.42
N ILE A 621 36.26 -24.80 -11.81
CA ILE A 621 37.61 -24.59 -12.32
C ILE A 621 38.52 -25.71 -11.81
N GLN A 622 38.92 -26.59 -12.74
CA GLN A 622 39.80 -27.72 -12.49
C GLN A 622 41.14 -27.50 -13.20
N SER A 623 42.22 -28.04 -12.63
CA SER A 623 43.53 -28.12 -13.28
C SER A 623 43.49 -29.03 -14.51
N SER A 624 44.42 -28.82 -15.45
CA SER A 624 44.58 -29.69 -16.61
C SER A 624 44.82 -31.15 -16.22
N TYR A 625 45.48 -31.40 -15.09
CA TYR A 625 45.70 -32.75 -14.57
C TYR A 625 44.41 -33.39 -14.04
N GLU A 626 43.60 -32.66 -13.26
CA GLU A 626 42.27 -33.16 -12.81
C GLU A 626 41.33 -33.44 -13.98
N LEU A 627 41.41 -32.68 -15.08
CA LEU A 627 40.64 -32.93 -16.29
C LEU A 627 41.02 -34.27 -16.94
N LEU A 628 42.31 -34.61 -17.01
CA LEU A 628 42.75 -35.91 -17.50
C LEU A 628 42.15 -37.05 -16.67
N TRP A 629 42.19 -36.94 -15.35
CA TRP A 629 41.58 -37.95 -14.48
C TRP A 629 40.06 -38.04 -14.60
N ARG A 630 39.37 -36.94 -14.93
CA ARG A 630 37.94 -36.98 -15.26
C ARG A 630 37.68 -37.73 -16.55
N GLU A 631 38.50 -37.57 -17.58
CA GLU A 631 38.40 -38.32 -18.84
C GLU A 631 38.58 -39.83 -18.62
N ILE A 632 39.45 -40.23 -17.68
CA ILE A 632 39.58 -41.64 -17.22
C ILE A 632 38.35 -42.10 -16.42
N LYS A 633 37.81 -41.28 -15.51
CA LYS A 633 36.59 -41.62 -14.75
C LYS A 633 35.37 -41.82 -15.66
N GLU A 634 35.28 -41.01 -16.70
CA GLU A 634 34.18 -41.02 -17.67
C GLU A 634 34.57 -41.77 -18.95
N TRP A 635 35.44 -42.79 -18.85
CA TRP A 635 36.05 -43.44 -20.01
C TRP A 635 35.04 -44.00 -21.01
N GLU A 636 33.89 -44.48 -20.53
CA GLU A 636 32.78 -45.00 -21.36
C GLU A 636 32.17 -43.94 -22.30
N LYS A 637 32.37 -42.65 -22.01
CA LYS A 637 31.87 -41.52 -22.81
C LYS A 637 32.90 -40.98 -23.80
N ASN A 638 34.12 -41.52 -23.77
CA ASN A 638 35.26 -41.02 -24.52
C ASN A 638 35.74 -42.08 -25.51
N SER A 639 36.34 -41.66 -26.62
CA SER A 639 36.90 -42.59 -27.59
C SER A 639 38.15 -43.30 -27.03
N GLY A 640 38.42 -44.53 -27.48
CA GLY A 640 39.63 -45.27 -27.08
C GLY A 640 40.92 -44.48 -27.30
N ILE A 641 40.99 -43.67 -28.37
CA ILE A 641 42.12 -42.77 -28.67
C ILE A 641 42.27 -41.66 -27.62
N THR A 642 41.15 -41.14 -27.11
CA THR A 642 41.17 -40.16 -26.02
C THR A 642 41.73 -40.80 -24.75
N ILE A 643 41.31 -42.02 -24.43
CA ILE A 643 41.77 -42.76 -23.25
C ILE A 643 43.26 -43.13 -23.34
N GLN A 644 43.74 -43.59 -24.50
CA GLN A 644 45.16 -43.81 -24.76
C GLN A 644 46.01 -42.57 -24.43
N ASN A 645 45.65 -41.43 -25.03
CA ASN A 645 46.37 -40.17 -24.84
C ASN A 645 46.26 -39.65 -23.40
N THR A 646 45.12 -39.86 -22.76
CA THR A 646 44.89 -39.42 -21.38
C THR A 646 45.75 -40.22 -20.40
N MET A 647 45.76 -41.56 -20.51
CA MET A 647 46.59 -42.43 -19.68
C MET A 647 48.08 -42.10 -19.82
N ARG A 648 48.55 -41.91 -21.06
CA ARG A 648 49.94 -41.50 -21.32
C ARG A 648 50.29 -40.21 -20.60
N ARG A 649 49.48 -39.16 -20.78
CA ARG A 649 49.71 -37.85 -20.16
C ARG A 649 49.67 -37.92 -18.64
N ILE A 650 48.85 -38.78 -18.05
CA ILE A 650 48.82 -38.98 -16.59
C ILE A 650 50.10 -39.67 -16.12
N ILE A 651 50.52 -40.77 -16.77
CA ILE A 651 51.75 -41.50 -16.43
C ILE A 651 52.97 -40.59 -16.61
N GLU A 652 53.09 -39.92 -17.74
CA GLU A 652 54.21 -39.00 -18.03
C GLU A 652 54.25 -37.84 -17.03
N ASN A 653 53.11 -37.20 -16.74
CA ASN A 653 53.07 -36.07 -15.81
C ASN A 653 53.47 -36.50 -14.39
N TYR A 654 52.91 -37.61 -13.91
CA TYR A 654 53.14 -38.06 -12.53
C TYR A 654 54.50 -38.76 -12.34
N PHE A 655 54.80 -39.77 -13.16
CA PHE A 655 56.00 -40.59 -12.99
C PHE A 655 57.23 -40.00 -13.68
N SER A 656 57.10 -39.40 -14.86
CA SER A 656 58.26 -38.88 -15.61
C SER A 656 58.61 -37.44 -15.24
N ILE A 657 57.66 -36.50 -15.32
CA ILE A 657 57.90 -35.07 -15.10
C ILE A 657 58.10 -34.76 -13.61
N LEU A 658 57.20 -35.26 -12.75
CA LEU A 658 57.27 -35.03 -11.31
C LEU A 658 58.15 -36.08 -10.59
N GLY A 659 58.08 -37.35 -11.01
CA GLY A 659 58.75 -38.47 -10.34
C GLY A 659 60.12 -38.87 -10.90
N ASN A 660 60.54 -38.37 -12.07
CA ASN A 660 61.78 -38.72 -12.78
C ASN A 660 62.00 -40.24 -12.99
N ARG A 661 60.92 -41.02 -13.12
CA ARG A 661 60.89 -42.47 -13.36
C ARG A 661 60.38 -42.75 -14.78
N ARG A 662 61.04 -43.65 -15.51
CA ARG A 662 60.69 -44.01 -16.90
C ARG A 662 59.98 -45.35 -16.99
N ASP A 663 59.42 -45.67 -18.16
CA ASP A 663 58.63 -46.88 -18.44
C ASP A 663 59.30 -48.17 -17.94
N ASP A 664 60.61 -48.32 -18.13
CA ASP A 664 61.37 -49.49 -17.66
C ASP A 664 61.28 -49.70 -16.14
N PHE A 665 61.25 -48.61 -15.37
CA PHE A 665 61.07 -48.67 -13.92
C PHE A 665 59.66 -49.15 -13.55
N LEU A 666 58.63 -48.64 -14.25
CA LEU A 666 57.23 -48.98 -14.00
C LEU A 666 56.95 -50.45 -14.34
N ILE A 667 57.44 -50.92 -15.48
CA ILE A 667 57.36 -52.33 -15.88
C ILE A 667 58.14 -53.23 -14.90
N GLY A 668 59.26 -52.74 -14.37
CA GLY A 668 60.09 -53.44 -13.39
C GLY A 668 59.40 -53.75 -12.06
N GLN A 669 58.33 -53.03 -11.70
CA GLN A 669 57.62 -53.22 -10.42
C GLN A 669 56.65 -54.41 -10.41
N PHE A 670 56.28 -54.95 -11.57
CA PHE A 670 55.44 -56.14 -11.64
C PHE A 670 56.26 -57.41 -11.35
N THR A 671 55.67 -58.43 -10.74
CA THR A 671 56.42 -59.62 -10.28
C THR A 671 56.43 -60.76 -11.29
N SER A 672 55.31 -61.05 -11.95
CA SER A 672 55.24 -62.15 -12.91
C SER A 672 55.66 -61.72 -14.32
N LYS A 673 56.12 -62.68 -15.14
CA LYS A 673 56.47 -62.42 -16.54
C LYS A 673 55.22 -61.99 -17.33
N GLU A 674 54.07 -62.58 -17.06
CA GLU A 674 52.81 -62.29 -17.74
C GLU A 674 52.33 -60.86 -17.46
N GLU A 675 52.36 -60.41 -16.21
CA GLU A 675 52.00 -59.04 -15.84
C GLU A 675 52.95 -58.00 -16.45
N LYS A 676 54.26 -58.30 -16.49
CA LYS A 676 55.25 -57.43 -17.16
C LYS A 676 54.95 -57.24 -18.64
N GLU A 677 54.57 -58.30 -19.35
CA GLU A 677 54.21 -58.20 -20.78
C GLU A 677 52.89 -57.43 -20.98
N ILE A 678 51.91 -57.60 -20.09
CA ILE A 678 50.65 -56.83 -20.13
C ILE A 678 50.90 -55.34 -19.84
N CYS A 679 51.76 -55.00 -18.87
CA CYS A 679 52.16 -53.61 -18.62
C CYS A 679 52.94 -53.01 -19.79
N ARG A 680 53.83 -53.77 -20.44
CA ARG A 680 54.50 -53.33 -21.69
C ARG A 680 53.50 -53.08 -22.80
N SER A 681 52.50 -53.95 -22.93
CA SER A 681 51.41 -53.79 -23.90
C SER A 681 50.62 -52.50 -23.66
N LEU A 682 50.29 -52.18 -22.40
CA LEU A 682 49.67 -50.90 -22.02
C LEU A 682 50.54 -49.71 -22.43
N MET A 683 51.84 -49.70 -22.06
CA MET A 683 52.74 -48.59 -22.40
C MET A 683 52.85 -48.38 -23.91
N SER A 684 53.00 -49.47 -24.67
CA SER A 684 53.01 -49.43 -26.13
C SER A 684 51.71 -48.87 -26.70
N TRP A 685 50.56 -49.33 -26.21
CA TRP A 685 49.23 -48.89 -26.64
C TRP A 685 48.97 -47.41 -26.34
N THR A 686 49.41 -46.92 -25.17
CA THR A 686 49.29 -45.50 -24.82
C THR A 686 50.21 -44.60 -25.66
N ASN A 687 51.36 -45.12 -26.10
CA ASN A 687 52.31 -44.41 -26.96
C ASN A 687 51.90 -44.42 -28.45
N GLU A 688 51.23 -45.46 -28.91
CA GLU A 688 50.76 -45.61 -30.30
C GLU A 688 49.76 -44.52 -30.70
N GLY A 689 48.86 -44.13 -29.80
CA GLY A 689 47.91 -43.02 -30.01
C GLY A 689 48.53 -41.63 -30.21
N SER A 690 49.87 -41.50 -30.21
CA SER A 690 50.60 -40.24 -30.34
C SER A 690 51.63 -40.16 -31.47
N HIS A 691 52.06 -41.28 -32.06
CA HIS A 691 53.23 -41.30 -32.95
C HIS A 691 53.18 -42.21 -34.20
N THR A 692 52.06 -42.82 -34.57
CA THR A 692 51.92 -43.55 -35.84
C THR A 692 51.21 -42.72 -36.92
N MET A 693 51.85 -42.60 -38.10
CA MET A 693 51.22 -42.10 -39.34
C MET A 693 49.98 -42.95 -39.67
N PRO A 694 48.92 -42.37 -40.29
CA PRO A 694 47.66 -43.07 -40.49
C PRO A 694 47.80 -44.10 -41.61
N ASP A 695 48.07 -45.36 -41.26
CA ASP A 695 47.60 -46.48 -42.07
C ASP A 695 46.16 -46.77 -41.66
N ASP A 696 45.24 -46.59 -42.62
CA ASP A 696 43.78 -46.62 -42.54
C ASP A 696 43.20 -48.01 -42.19
N LEU A 697 43.60 -48.59 -41.06
CA LEU A 697 43.00 -49.80 -40.50
C LEU A 697 42.72 -49.61 -39.01
N PHE A 698 41.57 -49.01 -38.69
CA PHE A 698 41.04 -48.97 -37.33
C PHE A 698 40.15 -50.18 -37.07
N ILE A 699 40.57 -51.07 -36.18
CA ILE A 699 39.64 -51.94 -35.46
C ILE A 699 39.17 -51.15 -34.24
N GLU A 700 37.86 -50.92 -34.14
CA GLU A 700 37.21 -50.43 -32.93
C GLU A 700 37.63 -51.39 -31.79
N SER A 701 38.54 -50.93 -30.92
CA SER A 701 39.06 -51.75 -29.84
C SER A 701 37.87 -52.16 -28.96
N PRO A 702 37.55 -53.46 -28.82
CA PRO A 702 36.39 -53.87 -28.05
C PRO A 702 36.54 -53.36 -26.61
N ASP A 703 35.46 -52.86 -26.01
CA ASP A 703 35.43 -52.28 -24.66
C ASP A 703 36.17 -53.12 -23.59
N GLY A 704 36.26 -54.44 -23.82
CA GLY A 704 37.03 -55.38 -22.99
C GLY A 704 38.55 -55.15 -22.97
N THR A 705 39.15 -54.58 -24.01
CA THR A 705 40.59 -54.25 -24.04
C THR A 705 40.89 -53.00 -23.21
N ILE A 706 40.05 -51.96 -23.33
CA ILE A 706 40.16 -50.73 -22.53
C ILE A 706 39.98 -51.06 -21.03
N THR A 707 39.02 -51.92 -20.70
CA THR A 707 38.79 -52.37 -19.33
C THR A 707 40.02 -53.07 -18.73
N LYS A 708 40.69 -53.94 -19.50
CA LYS A 708 41.94 -54.59 -19.07
C LYS A 708 43.06 -53.58 -18.86
N TYR A 709 43.20 -52.61 -19.75
CA TYR A 709 44.21 -51.55 -19.65
C TYR A 709 43.95 -50.58 -18.49
N LEU A 710 42.70 -50.26 -18.17
CA LEU A 710 42.34 -49.51 -16.96
C LEU A 710 42.74 -50.24 -15.67
N LYS A 711 42.59 -51.58 -15.65
CA LYS A 711 43.03 -52.41 -14.52
C LYS A 711 44.55 -52.34 -14.35
N VAL A 712 45.29 -52.55 -15.43
CA VAL A 712 46.77 -52.51 -15.42
C VAL A 712 47.26 -51.09 -15.09
N PHE A 713 46.55 -50.06 -15.56
CA PHE A 713 46.81 -48.66 -15.23
C PHE A 713 46.65 -48.42 -13.71
N LYS A 714 45.63 -48.98 -13.05
CA LYS A 714 45.49 -48.96 -11.58
C LYS A 714 46.64 -49.72 -10.90
N GLU A 715 47.00 -50.90 -11.40
CA GLU A 715 48.08 -51.73 -10.85
C GLU A 715 49.44 -51.01 -10.89
N ILE A 716 49.73 -50.18 -11.90
CA ILE A 716 50.94 -49.33 -11.93
C ILE A 716 51.02 -48.44 -10.69
N PHE A 717 49.93 -47.81 -10.27
CA PHE A 717 49.92 -46.97 -9.06
C PHE A 717 50.04 -47.82 -7.78
N GLN A 718 49.48 -49.04 -7.76
CA GLN A 718 49.61 -49.94 -6.61
C GLN A 718 51.04 -50.46 -6.44
N HIS A 719 51.64 -51.02 -7.50
CA HIS A 719 53.00 -51.58 -7.45
C HIS A 719 54.09 -50.53 -7.29
N THR A 720 53.78 -49.24 -7.48
CA THR A 720 54.71 -48.13 -7.21
C THR A 720 54.50 -47.48 -5.84
N GLU A 721 53.64 -48.04 -4.99
CA GLU A 721 53.25 -47.50 -3.67
C GLU A 721 52.51 -46.15 -3.72
N ASN A 722 51.86 -45.84 -4.84
CA ASN A 722 51.10 -44.59 -5.06
C ASN A 722 49.58 -44.82 -5.19
N ALA A 723 49.05 -45.91 -4.61
CA ALA A 723 47.62 -46.25 -4.67
C ALA A 723 46.72 -45.14 -4.10
N GLY A 724 47.17 -44.45 -3.05
CA GLY A 724 46.44 -43.32 -2.46
C GLY A 724 46.20 -42.17 -3.45
N HIS A 725 47.16 -41.89 -4.34
CA HIS A 725 47.00 -40.87 -5.38
C HIS A 725 45.95 -41.28 -6.42
N TYR A 726 45.98 -42.54 -6.87
CA TYR A 726 44.97 -43.08 -7.78
C TYR A 726 43.56 -42.99 -7.17
N ASN A 727 43.40 -43.44 -5.93
CA ASN A 727 42.12 -43.43 -5.22
C ASN A 727 41.60 -42.00 -5.03
N MET A 728 42.48 -41.06 -4.63
CA MET A 728 42.14 -39.64 -4.50
C MET A 728 41.62 -39.05 -5.82
N MET A 729 42.32 -39.30 -6.93
CA MET A 729 41.94 -38.73 -8.23
C MET A 729 40.70 -39.40 -8.85
N MET A 730 40.50 -40.70 -8.57
CA MET A 730 39.31 -41.45 -8.96
C MET A 730 38.11 -41.21 -8.03
N GLU A 731 38.28 -40.44 -6.94
CA GLU A 731 37.25 -40.18 -5.92
C GLU A 731 36.72 -41.46 -5.25
N ILE A 732 37.59 -42.46 -5.08
CA ILE A 732 37.28 -43.72 -4.39
C ILE A 732 37.60 -43.55 -2.90
N SER A 733 36.60 -43.64 -2.02
CA SER A 733 36.78 -43.51 -0.57
C SER A 733 37.56 -44.68 0.03
N GLU A 734 38.46 -44.41 0.99
CA GLU A 734 39.25 -45.43 1.70
C GLU A 734 38.38 -46.52 2.36
N ASP A 735 37.16 -46.19 2.81
CA ASP A 735 36.21 -47.14 3.41
C ASP A 735 35.77 -48.28 2.48
N ILE A 736 35.90 -48.12 1.14
CA ILE A 736 35.55 -49.16 0.15
C ILE A 736 36.74 -50.10 -0.10
N VAL A 737 37.97 -49.61 0.07
CA VAL A 737 39.19 -50.39 -0.15
C VAL A 737 39.37 -51.44 0.94
N GLU A 738 39.09 -51.10 2.20
CA GLU A 738 39.10 -52.09 3.30
C GLU A 738 38.04 -53.19 3.11
N LEU A 739 36.88 -52.87 2.53
CA LEU A 739 35.82 -53.85 2.26
C LEU A 739 36.16 -54.80 1.09
N GLU A 740 36.85 -54.33 0.06
CA GLU A 740 37.32 -55.17 -1.05
C GLU A 740 38.52 -56.04 -0.64
N GLU A 741 39.44 -55.55 0.18
CA GLU A 741 40.56 -56.34 0.72
C GLU A 741 40.07 -57.42 1.71
N LEU A 742 39.05 -57.11 2.54
CA LEU A 742 38.38 -58.10 3.40
C LEU A 742 37.56 -59.14 2.62
N ALA A 743 37.08 -58.79 1.42
CA ALA A 743 36.36 -59.71 0.53
C ALA A 743 37.30 -60.63 -0.28
N GLN A 744 38.55 -60.23 -0.52
CA GLN A 744 39.57 -61.07 -1.17
C GLN A 744 40.37 -61.94 -0.19
N ALA A 745 40.29 -61.67 1.12
CA ALA A 745 40.93 -62.45 2.18
C ALA A 745 40.05 -63.56 2.78
N ASN A 746 38.82 -63.78 2.26
CA ASN A 746 37.89 -64.84 2.69
C ASN A 746 37.70 -65.93 1.63
#